data_AF-A0A832HJS4-F1
#
_entry.id   AF-A0A832HJS4-F1
#
_cell.length_a   1.000
_cell.length_b   1.000
_cell.length_c   1.000
_cell.angle_alpha   90.00
_cell.angle_beta   90.00
_cell.angle_gamma   90.00
#
_symmetry.space_group_name_H-M   'P 1'
#
loop_
_entity.id
_entity.type
_entity.pdbx_description
1 polymer ?
#
loop_
_entity_poly.entity_id
_entity_poly.type
_entity_poly.pdbx_seq_one_letter_code
_entity_poly.pdbx_strand_id
1 'polypeptide(L)'
;MNDSNNPLRSGHNLPAQQADLVNLDDDATIARAAGSGASQDSMADMAHDFENQLEQMSAWKHQLAQQMELLRRDGIKLLERQKNIAIEKKRLAEEREAITADRAAVQKRHGELDAERQSLELRAAELEKATESLLKLQSEREKWLADLASAKASLQEVESHRQAAQAELASAQAEATELRKLEAQRNAWLDQVETAKAKLAELEAAMASLHQQKHALELRAAELTAREKGLAEQESAFLSQQIATREMTEQLEAQRKTLLARQHEVDAERTALAAKTAELERTTAAQREQLENDFAAKLASAEAAVAQRTAALEAKLTAAEQALADRRAALEADFAEKFAAAAASAATLESEKTALAKAKSDLQRRLDDAEAEHAEQLEMLAKQTKRLTERRAELEAHANELTKQIDEKVAAATAAVKAELARQAQDFEKRIAALQGELTAARETASTTSGNESALKAELAAAQARITQLAALEKELPATLAAKAAVEQQLAAAEAQKSDLEKQLAGVATLQADIAALQQQLSDVQASRAELEKRLTVAEASQGEAGANARRELELAVAREKAIAEERVAQLIVEVGTYKKRAGKGETLEAELAATKARLEATEKEVGDELAKRDVLIAELQTKLQAAEDAAEASAAEAHTARHMLTQAEAAATAATPAPANDAELADLRKQLEQLMAQRSEMTLQLVAIQDEAQRRIDDATLARTALEAQNIELRQQLEAAQDRQATPAPVTEASPASLANTSRQRDRLMRQARNLRAYRKQVRESMATMGQNREELAAEREQLKLRRESLEQVKRLLEKQEMVMARKLADHNALKTVAAVGIFVIMILGGVFLGVYKFVNPLYRSEAVVQLAPPANLPAPELNAWLTRQGEALRTGDIPLAAWKILRSPDEKYAGHDSRDEFIASLRQQLAVQVDAGSKTLAVRYTGNYAEGVAQVCNALATAYTSPGLRDAGDKNIGAGAAVLAKAVTPMSPAEDNRLMISLSVVAIVLFISLLLVILARHYVARQLREIDRMADEAELEDIKDEMPADAKPAV
;
A
#
# COMPACT_ATOMS: atom_id res chain seq x y z
N MET A 1 42.98 6.18 27.94
CA MET A 1 43.95 5.23 27.36
C MET A 1 44.80 6.01 26.38
N ASN A 2 46.10 5.83 26.53
CA ASN A 2 47.21 6.65 26.07
C ASN A 2 47.64 6.33 24.63
N ASP A 3 48.37 7.29 24.05
CA ASP A 3 49.47 7.15 23.10
C ASP A 3 49.22 6.61 21.68
N SER A 4 49.45 7.48 20.68
CA SER A 4 50.57 7.39 19.72
C SER A 4 50.45 8.52 18.68
N ASN A 5 51.31 9.53 18.71
CA ASN A 5 52.55 9.64 17.91
C ASN A 5 52.35 9.69 16.38
N ASN A 6 52.47 10.88 15.78
CA ASN A 6 53.45 11.09 14.70
C ASN A 6 53.77 12.59 14.48
N PRO A 7 55.05 12.99 14.44
CA PRO A 7 55.50 14.35 14.10
C PRO A 7 55.86 14.46 12.61
N LEU A 8 55.89 15.69 12.07
CA LEU A 8 56.77 16.19 10.98
C LEU A 8 56.12 17.41 10.29
N ARG A 9 56.59 18.63 10.60
CA ARG A 9 56.97 19.63 9.58
C ARG A 9 57.59 20.87 10.20
N SER A 10 58.91 20.89 10.20
CA SER A 10 59.75 22.07 10.41
C SER A 10 60.05 22.76 9.07
N GLY A 11 60.08 24.10 9.09
CA GLY A 11 60.94 24.89 8.22
C GLY A 11 60.25 25.70 7.12
N HIS A 12 59.99 26.99 7.39
CA HIS A 12 60.62 28.05 6.59
C HIS A 12 60.59 29.42 7.30
N ASN A 13 61.66 30.16 7.02
CA ASN A 13 62.22 31.33 7.68
C ASN A 13 61.55 32.66 7.33
N LEU A 14 61.73 33.64 8.25
CA LEU A 14 61.89 35.10 8.04
C LEU A 14 60.63 35.94 7.72
N PRO A 15 60.58 37.26 8.05
CA PRO A 15 61.72 38.18 8.13
C PRO A 15 61.85 39.07 9.38
N ALA A 16 63.09 39.28 9.77
CA ALA A 16 63.57 40.43 10.52
C ALA A 16 64.44 41.26 9.57
N GLN A 17 64.07 42.51 9.29
CA GLN A 17 64.98 43.52 8.75
C GLN A 17 64.62 44.90 9.32
N GLN A 18 65.44 45.33 10.27
CA GLN A 18 65.70 46.73 10.58
C GLN A 18 66.28 47.38 9.32
N ALA A 19 65.69 48.48 8.87
CA ALA A 19 66.19 49.28 7.76
C ALA A 19 66.85 50.55 8.29
N ASP A 20 68.16 50.58 8.07
CA ASP A 20 69.08 51.69 7.80
C ASP A 20 68.56 53.13 7.90
N LEU A 21 69.19 53.85 8.84
CA LEU A 21 69.41 55.29 8.82
C LEU A 21 70.58 55.58 7.87
N VAL A 22 70.29 56.16 6.72
CA VAL A 22 71.29 56.71 5.79
C VAL A 22 71.69 58.10 6.27
N ASN A 23 72.96 58.22 6.69
CA ASN A 23 73.73 59.46 6.71
C ASN A 23 73.91 59.98 5.28
N LEU A 24 73.63 61.26 5.06
CA LEU A 24 74.14 62.03 3.93
C LEU A 24 74.68 63.34 4.49
N ASP A 25 76.00 63.33 4.71
CA ASP A 25 76.87 64.51 4.64
C ASP A 25 76.75 65.13 3.25
N ASP A 26 76.64 66.46 3.18
CA ASP A 26 77.15 67.25 2.06
C ASP A 26 77.48 68.66 2.58
N ASP A 27 78.70 68.77 3.11
CA ASP A 27 79.44 70.01 3.35
C ASP A 27 79.79 70.65 1.99
N ALA A 28 79.10 71.74 1.63
CA ALA A 28 79.49 72.58 0.50
C ALA A 28 80.05 73.92 1.00
N THR A 29 81.36 73.93 1.21
CA THR A 29 82.22 75.11 1.27
C THR A 29 82.15 75.94 0.00
N ILE A 30 81.68 77.19 0.07
CA ILE A 30 82.07 78.25 -0.88
C ILE A 30 82.49 79.49 -0.10
N ALA A 31 83.79 79.74 -0.12
CA ALA A 31 84.45 80.96 0.34
C ALA A 31 84.26 82.10 -0.69
N ARG A 32 83.99 83.31 -0.22
CA ARG A 32 84.36 84.57 -0.90
C ARG A 32 84.31 85.75 0.06
N ALA A 33 85.49 86.24 0.46
CA ALA A 33 85.70 87.54 1.07
C ALA A 33 87.10 88.08 0.68
N ALA A 34 87.18 89.42 0.56
CA ALA A 34 88.34 90.29 0.26
C ALA A 34 88.85 90.27 -1.20
N GLY A 35 89.14 91.37 -1.90
CA GLY A 35 89.28 92.81 -1.57
C GLY A 35 90.46 93.39 -2.38
N SER A 36 90.27 94.52 -3.09
CA SER A 36 91.30 95.47 -3.64
C SER A 36 90.59 96.35 -4.70
N GLY A 37 90.44 97.68 -4.58
CA GLY A 37 91.49 98.72 -4.61
C GLY A 37 91.64 99.23 -6.06
N ALA A 38 91.02 100.33 -6.50
CA ALA A 38 91.51 101.72 -6.56
C ALA A 38 90.61 102.41 -7.63
N SER A 39 90.15 103.65 -7.51
CA SER A 39 90.91 104.87 -7.75
C SER A 39 89.95 106.07 -7.68
N GLN A 40 90.52 107.22 -7.33
CA GLN A 40 89.87 108.50 -7.07
C GLN A 40 89.35 109.15 -8.35
N ASP A 41 88.11 109.66 -8.35
CA ASP A 41 87.84 111.00 -8.87
C ASP A 41 86.47 111.56 -8.44
N SER A 42 86.44 112.87 -8.22
CA SER A 42 85.26 113.77 -8.24
C SER A 42 84.32 113.82 -7.02
N MET A 43 84.64 114.70 -6.06
CA MET A 43 83.79 115.14 -4.93
C MET A 43 82.44 115.82 -5.32
N ALA A 44 82.04 115.80 -6.59
CA ALA A 44 80.71 116.23 -7.03
C ALA A 44 79.69 115.08 -7.13
N ASP A 45 80.13 113.82 -7.13
CA ASP A 45 79.26 112.62 -7.06
C ASP A 45 78.87 112.25 -5.61
N MET A 46 79.57 112.72 -4.57
CA MET A 46 79.29 112.34 -3.18
C MET A 46 77.88 112.70 -2.68
N ALA A 47 77.30 113.81 -3.14
CA ALA A 47 75.93 114.16 -2.74
C ALA A 47 74.89 113.24 -3.41
N HIS A 48 75.12 112.86 -4.67
CA HIS A 48 74.25 111.93 -5.39
C HIS A 48 74.49 110.47 -4.95
N ASP A 49 75.71 110.13 -4.53
CA ASP A 49 76.05 108.85 -3.91
C ASP A 49 75.52 108.74 -2.49
N PHE A 50 75.44 109.82 -1.70
CA PHE A 50 74.75 109.77 -0.40
C PHE A 50 73.24 109.61 -0.58
N GLU A 51 72.65 110.24 -1.59
CA GLU A 51 71.23 110.09 -1.91
C GLU A 51 70.95 108.68 -2.48
N ASN A 52 71.78 108.17 -3.39
CA ASN A 52 71.75 106.80 -3.88
C ASN A 52 72.06 105.77 -2.78
N GLN A 53 72.95 106.06 -1.83
CA GLN A 53 73.22 105.18 -0.69
C GLN A 53 72.07 105.18 0.31
N LEU A 54 71.40 106.31 0.54
CA LEU A 54 70.19 106.38 1.34
C LEU A 54 69.02 105.66 0.65
N GLU A 55 68.91 105.80 -0.68
CA GLU A 55 67.90 105.12 -1.48
C GLU A 55 68.18 103.60 -1.51
N GLN A 56 69.44 103.19 -1.70
CA GLN A 56 69.89 101.80 -1.57
C GLN A 56 69.70 101.25 -0.15
N MET A 57 69.96 102.04 0.89
CA MET A 57 69.70 101.64 2.29
C MET A 57 68.21 101.51 2.57
N SER A 58 67.37 102.37 1.99
CA SER A 58 65.91 102.28 2.09
C SER A 58 65.35 101.08 1.34
N ALA A 59 65.89 100.80 0.14
CA ALA A 59 65.57 99.63 -0.67
C ALA A 59 66.03 98.35 0.02
N TRP A 60 67.21 98.34 0.62
CA TRP A 60 67.74 97.21 1.38
C TRP A 60 66.95 96.98 2.66
N LYS A 61 66.54 98.05 3.37
CA LYS A 61 65.64 97.96 4.52
C LYS A 61 64.26 97.43 4.10
N HIS A 62 63.74 97.84 2.95
CA HIS A 62 62.47 97.34 2.43
C HIS A 62 62.58 95.87 2.00
N GLN A 63 63.69 95.48 1.37
CA GLN A 63 63.99 94.11 0.99
C GLN A 63 64.19 93.21 2.22
N LEU A 64 64.85 93.70 3.27
CA LEU A 64 65.00 93.00 4.55
C LEU A 64 63.65 92.87 5.27
N ALA A 65 62.81 93.91 5.24
CA ALA A 65 61.46 93.84 5.79
C ALA A 65 60.60 92.80 5.02
N GLN A 66 60.67 92.78 3.69
CA GLN A 66 60.00 91.78 2.86
C GLN A 66 60.53 90.36 3.12
N GLN A 67 61.84 90.19 3.34
CA GLN A 67 62.41 88.90 3.73
C GLN A 67 61.96 88.45 5.12
N MET A 68 61.91 89.36 6.09
CA MET A 68 61.37 89.09 7.43
C MET A 68 59.88 88.74 7.40
N GLU A 69 59.10 89.40 6.54
CA GLU A 69 57.67 89.11 6.31
C GLU A 69 57.49 87.72 5.67
N LEU A 70 58.32 87.37 4.67
CA LEU A 70 58.33 86.05 4.05
C LEU A 70 58.70 84.96 5.04
N LEU A 71 59.73 85.17 5.87
CA LEU A 71 60.14 84.23 6.91
C LEU A 71 59.05 84.06 7.98
N ARG A 72 58.34 85.13 8.36
CA ARG A 72 57.17 85.02 9.25
C ARG A 72 56.04 84.24 8.59
N ARG A 73 55.74 84.51 7.32
CA ARG A 73 54.68 83.80 6.58
C ARG A 73 55.01 82.32 6.41
N ASP A 74 56.26 82.00 6.11
CA ASP A 74 56.71 80.61 5.95
C ASP A 74 56.82 79.90 7.30
N GLY A 75 57.20 80.62 8.37
CA GLY A 75 57.11 80.13 9.75
C GLY A 75 55.66 79.80 10.18
N ILE A 76 54.69 80.65 9.85
CA ILE A 76 53.26 80.38 10.10
C ILE A 76 52.79 79.16 9.29
N LYS A 77 53.13 79.07 8.00
CA LYS A 77 52.77 77.91 7.17
C LYS A 77 53.41 76.61 7.68
N LEU A 78 54.64 76.67 8.19
CA LEU A 78 55.30 75.51 8.78
C LEU A 78 54.58 75.06 10.05
N LEU A 79 54.20 76.00 10.93
CA LEU A 79 53.43 75.70 12.13
C LEU A 79 52.02 75.16 11.80
N GLU A 80 51.36 75.69 10.77
CA GLU A 80 50.09 75.16 10.28
C GLU A 80 50.24 73.75 9.72
N ARG A 81 51.30 73.47 8.96
CA ARG A 81 51.63 72.10 8.51
C ARG A 81 51.91 71.16 9.68
N GLN A 82 52.69 71.60 10.68
CA GLN A 82 52.96 70.79 11.87
C GLN A 82 51.68 70.50 12.68
N LYS A 83 50.79 71.49 12.80
CA LYS A 83 49.48 71.31 13.44
C LYS A 83 48.61 70.33 12.66
N ASN A 84 48.56 70.43 11.33
CA ASN A 84 47.81 69.51 10.49
C ASN A 84 48.36 68.07 10.60
N ILE A 85 49.68 67.90 10.57
CA ILE A 85 50.33 66.60 10.77
C ILE A 85 50.00 66.03 12.16
N ALA A 86 49.96 66.85 13.20
CA ALA A 86 49.58 66.40 14.55
C ALA A 86 48.12 65.92 14.62
N ILE A 87 47.21 66.63 13.94
CA ILE A 87 45.80 66.24 13.84
C ILE A 87 45.66 64.93 13.06
N GLU A 88 46.35 64.79 11.93
CA GLU A 88 46.34 63.55 11.13
C GLU A 88 46.92 62.36 11.90
N LYS A 89 48.02 62.55 12.64
CA LYS A 89 48.59 61.50 13.50
C LYS A 89 47.61 61.07 14.60
N LYS A 90 46.90 62.02 15.21
CA LYS A 90 45.87 61.71 16.20
C LYS A 90 44.71 60.93 15.57
N ARG A 91 44.24 61.35 14.40
CA ARG A 91 43.19 60.65 13.65
C ARG A 91 43.61 59.23 13.26
N LEU A 92 44.84 59.04 12.78
CA LEU A 92 45.37 57.72 12.46
C LEU A 92 45.52 56.82 13.70
N ALA A 93 45.80 57.40 14.87
CA ALA A 93 45.84 56.64 16.12
C ALA A 93 44.43 56.18 16.53
N GLU A 94 43.44 57.07 16.46
CA GLU A 94 42.02 56.74 16.71
C GLU A 94 41.49 55.70 15.72
N GLU A 95 41.83 55.80 14.43
CA GLU A 95 41.47 54.81 13.41
C GLU A 95 42.13 53.44 13.68
N ARG A 96 43.40 53.41 14.12
CA ARG A 96 44.06 52.15 14.52
C ARG A 96 43.39 51.52 15.73
N GLU A 97 43.03 52.31 16.73
CA GLU A 97 42.34 51.83 17.93
C GLU A 97 40.95 51.25 17.57
N ALA A 98 40.20 51.94 16.71
CA ALA A 98 38.93 51.46 16.18
C ALA A 98 39.09 50.12 15.43
N ILE A 99 40.09 50.00 14.54
CA ILE A 99 40.38 48.75 13.82
C ILE A 99 40.75 47.62 14.79
N THR A 100 41.50 47.91 15.87
CA THR A 100 41.82 46.89 16.88
C THR A 100 40.60 46.45 17.67
N ALA A 101 39.70 47.37 18.01
CA ALA A 101 38.44 47.06 18.69
C ALA A 101 37.52 46.23 17.78
N ASP A 102 37.42 46.58 16.50
CA ASP A 102 36.65 45.83 15.50
C ASP A 102 37.22 44.42 15.31
N ARG A 103 38.55 44.28 15.25
CA ARG A 103 39.19 42.96 15.15
C ARG A 103 38.90 42.08 16.37
N ALA A 104 38.90 42.65 17.57
CA ALA A 104 38.53 41.93 18.79
C ALA A 104 37.04 41.53 18.79
N ALA A 105 36.15 42.42 18.32
CA ALA A 105 34.72 42.11 18.18
C ALA A 105 34.46 40.99 17.17
N VAL A 106 35.17 41.00 16.03
CA VAL A 106 35.09 39.93 15.02
C VAL A 106 35.62 38.61 15.57
N GLN A 107 36.73 38.60 16.31
CA GLN A 107 37.23 37.39 16.97
C GLN A 107 36.25 36.83 17.99
N LYS A 108 35.59 37.69 18.78
CA LYS A 108 34.56 37.28 19.72
C LYS A 108 33.37 36.64 19.01
N ARG A 109 32.87 37.26 17.93
CA ARG A 109 31.78 36.71 17.11
C ARG A 109 32.15 35.38 16.46
N HIS A 110 33.41 35.20 16.04
CA HIS A 110 33.87 33.89 15.56
C HIS A 110 33.82 32.82 16.65
N GLY A 111 34.26 33.14 17.87
CA GLY A 111 34.15 32.21 19.00
C GLY A 111 32.70 31.87 19.36
N GLU A 112 31.78 32.85 19.29
CA GLU A 112 30.34 32.62 19.48
C GLU A 112 29.76 31.74 18.36
N LEU A 113 30.12 31.96 17.10
CA LEU A 113 29.71 31.13 15.96
C LEU A 113 30.26 29.70 16.05
N ASP A 114 31.49 29.51 16.50
CA ASP A 114 32.07 28.17 16.68
C ASP A 114 31.37 27.42 17.83
N ALA A 115 31.03 28.10 18.92
CA ALA A 115 30.24 27.52 20.00
C ALA A 115 28.81 27.17 19.55
N GLU A 116 28.17 28.03 18.75
CA GLU A 116 26.86 27.73 18.16
C GLU A 116 26.93 26.54 17.19
N ARG A 117 27.99 26.44 16.38
CA ARG A 117 28.22 25.29 15.50
C ARG A 117 28.34 24.00 16.28
N GLN A 118 29.15 23.98 17.35
CA GLN A 118 29.28 22.80 18.22
C GLN A 118 27.94 22.44 18.89
N SER A 119 27.15 23.44 19.32
CA SER A 119 25.81 23.18 19.87
C SER A 119 24.86 22.61 18.83
N LEU A 120 24.94 23.04 17.57
CA LEU A 120 24.11 22.52 16.48
C LEU A 120 24.55 21.11 16.07
N GLU A 121 25.85 20.81 16.06
CA GLU A 121 26.37 19.46 15.82
C GLU A 121 25.91 18.47 16.91
N LEU A 122 25.95 18.86 18.18
CA LEU A 122 25.42 18.04 19.27
C LEU A 122 23.92 17.79 19.12
N ARG A 123 23.13 18.82 18.77
CA ARG A 123 21.69 18.67 18.50
C ARG A 123 21.42 17.79 17.28
N ALA A 124 22.23 17.89 16.24
CA ALA A 124 22.13 17.03 15.07
C ALA A 124 22.38 15.56 15.44
N ALA A 125 23.38 15.27 16.25
CA ALA A 125 23.65 13.93 16.76
C ALA A 125 22.54 13.40 17.70
N GLU A 126 21.93 14.26 18.51
CA GLU A 126 20.76 13.91 19.33
C GLU A 126 19.53 13.60 18.46
N LEU A 127 19.28 14.40 17.41
CA LEU A 127 18.21 14.14 16.45
C LEU A 127 18.45 12.85 15.68
N GLU A 128 19.69 12.55 15.28
CA GLU A 128 20.06 11.31 14.60
C GLU A 128 19.73 10.10 15.49
N LYS A 129 20.14 10.12 16.76
CA LYS A 129 19.76 9.08 17.74
C LYS A 129 18.25 8.98 17.96
N ALA A 130 17.55 10.11 18.00
CA ALA A 130 16.09 10.11 18.12
C ALA A 130 15.43 9.46 16.88
N THR A 131 15.94 9.74 15.68
CA THR A 131 15.46 9.11 14.43
C THR A 131 15.74 7.61 14.38
N GLU A 132 16.91 7.16 14.86
CA GLU A 132 17.23 5.73 15.00
C GLU A 132 16.27 5.05 15.97
N SER A 133 15.96 5.69 17.10
CA SER A 133 15.01 5.15 18.08
C SER A 133 13.58 5.08 17.54
N LEU A 134 13.15 6.06 16.72
CA LEU A 134 11.87 6.06 16.03
C LEU A 134 11.79 4.95 14.98
N LEU A 135 12.85 4.75 14.19
CA LEU A 135 12.93 3.64 13.23
C LEU A 135 12.85 2.29 13.93
N LYS A 136 13.51 2.15 15.10
CA LYS A 136 13.41 0.94 15.91
C LYS A 136 11.98 0.71 16.41
N LEU A 137 11.33 1.74 16.96
CA LEU A 137 9.93 1.64 17.39
C LEU A 137 8.97 1.37 16.23
N GLN A 138 9.24 1.90 15.03
CA GLN A 138 8.48 1.59 13.82
C GLN A 138 8.64 0.12 13.42
N SER A 139 9.86 -0.41 13.43
CA SER A 139 10.11 -1.83 13.16
C SER A 139 9.46 -2.76 14.19
N GLU A 140 9.45 -2.36 15.47
CA GLU A 140 8.76 -3.11 16.52
C GLU A 140 7.24 -3.04 16.31
N ARG A 141 6.68 -1.88 15.96
CA ARG A 141 5.26 -1.72 15.63
C ARG A 141 4.85 -2.57 14.43
N GLU A 142 5.66 -2.58 13.37
CA GLU A 142 5.43 -3.44 12.19
C GLU A 142 5.46 -4.91 12.60
N LYS A 143 6.38 -5.32 13.47
CA LYS A 143 6.40 -6.68 14.02
C LYS A 143 5.14 -7.00 14.84
N TRP A 144 4.68 -6.08 15.68
CA TRP A 144 3.43 -6.27 16.44
C TRP A 144 2.19 -6.34 15.52
N LEU A 145 2.16 -5.59 14.41
CA LEU A 145 1.12 -5.70 13.39
C LEU A 145 1.23 -7.02 12.60
N ALA A 146 2.47 -7.48 12.35
CA ALA A 146 2.77 -8.77 11.77
C ALA A 146 2.14 -9.89 12.60
N ASP A 147 2.48 -9.92 13.89
CA ASP A 147 2.01 -10.87 14.88
C ASP A 147 0.49 -10.78 15.07
N LEU A 148 -0.09 -9.58 15.12
CA LEU A 148 -1.54 -9.39 15.29
C LEU A 148 -2.34 -9.88 14.07
N ALA A 149 -1.85 -9.68 12.85
CA ALA A 149 -2.54 -10.22 11.68
C ALA A 149 -2.30 -11.72 11.49
N SER A 150 -1.16 -12.27 11.93
CA SER A 150 -0.96 -13.72 12.04
C SER A 150 -1.96 -14.33 13.04
N ALA A 151 -2.14 -13.70 14.21
CA ALA A 151 -3.13 -14.11 15.20
C ALA A 151 -4.58 -14.00 14.69
N LYS A 152 -4.89 -13.02 13.83
CA LYS A 152 -6.21 -12.93 13.18
C LYS A 152 -6.42 -14.03 12.13
N ALA A 153 -5.38 -14.35 11.35
CA ALA A 153 -5.46 -15.42 10.36
C ALA A 153 -5.68 -16.77 11.04
N SER A 154 -4.96 -17.06 12.12
CA SER A 154 -5.17 -18.29 12.90
C SER A 154 -6.54 -18.32 13.58
N LEU A 155 -7.07 -17.18 14.06
CA LEU A 155 -8.45 -17.10 14.55
C LEU A 155 -9.47 -17.48 13.46
N GLN A 156 -9.28 -16.97 12.23
CA GLN A 156 -10.18 -17.23 11.11
C GLN A 156 -10.12 -18.70 10.65
N GLU A 157 -8.92 -19.30 10.67
CA GLU A 157 -8.72 -20.72 10.41
C GLU A 157 -9.44 -21.58 11.46
N VAL A 158 -9.31 -21.24 12.75
CA VAL A 158 -10.04 -21.89 13.84
C VAL A 158 -11.55 -21.73 13.69
N GLU A 159 -12.04 -20.57 13.25
CA GLU A 159 -13.46 -20.38 12.94
C GLU A 159 -13.94 -21.26 11.78
N SER A 160 -13.12 -21.46 10.75
CA SER A 160 -13.44 -22.35 9.64
C SER A 160 -13.50 -23.82 10.07
N HIS A 161 -12.56 -24.26 10.91
CA HIS A 161 -12.58 -25.60 11.51
C HIS A 161 -13.78 -25.79 12.44
N ARG A 162 -14.17 -24.76 13.22
CA ARG A 162 -15.37 -24.79 14.06
C ARG A 162 -16.64 -24.97 13.23
N GLN A 163 -16.74 -24.29 12.09
CA GLN A 163 -17.88 -24.44 11.18
C GLN A 163 -17.91 -25.85 10.56
N ALA A 164 -16.77 -26.39 10.16
CA ALA A 164 -16.66 -27.77 9.66
C ALA A 164 -17.06 -28.79 10.73
N ALA A 165 -16.56 -28.66 11.97
CA ALA A 165 -16.92 -29.53 13.08
C ALA A 165 -18.40 -29.41 13.47
N GLN A 166 -19.01 -28.22 13.37
CA GLN A 166 -20.46 -28.06 13.56
C GLN A 166 -21.26 -28.78 12.48
N ALA A 167 -20.80 -28.75 11.23
CA ALA A 167 -21.43 -29.49 10.14
C ALA A 167 -21.31 -31.01 10.35
N GLU A 168 -20.15 -31.50 10.79
CA GLU A 168 -19.94 -32.92 11.12
C GLU A 168 -20.80 -33.36 12.31
N LEU A 169 -20.90 -32.55 13.37
CA LEU A 169 -21.77 -32.83 14.51
C LEU A 169 -23.24 -32.90 14.08
N ALA A 170 -23.69 -31.98 13.21
CA ALA A 170 -25.05 -32.00 12.67
C ALA A 170 -25.30 -33.27 11.83
N SER A 171 -24.30 -33.72 11.05
CA SER A 171 -24.37 -34.98 10.31
C SER A 171 -24.44 -36.19 11.25
N ALA A 172 -23.58 -36.24 12.27
CA ALA A 172 -23.58 -37.33 13.25
C ALA A 172 -24.88 -37.37 14.08
N GLN A 173 -25.47 -36.21 14.39
CA GLN A 173 -26.79 -36.13 15.02
C GLN A 173 -27.89 -36.67 14.09
N ALA A 174 -27.83 -36.36 12.79
CA ALA A 174 -28.77 -36.90 11.81
C ALA A 174 -28.63 -38.44 11.71
N GLU A 175 -27.42 -38.97 11.62
CA GLU A 175 -27.14 -40.41 11.63
C GLU A 175 -27.63 -41.10 12.92
N ALA A 176 -27.41 -40.48 14.08
CA ALA A 176 -27.91 -41.00 15.36
C ALA A 176 -29.45 -41.05 15.42
N THR A 177 -30.15 -40.10 14.77
CA THR A 177 -31.61 -40.17 14.67
C THR A 177 -32.09 -41.29 13.75
N GLU A 178 -31.37 -41.59 12.67
CA GLU A 178 -31.66 -42.73 11.80
C GLU A 178 -31.39 -44.06 12.49
N LEU A 179 -30.28 -44.19 13.23
CA LEU A 179 -30.00 -45.37 14.05
C LEU A 179 -31.10 -45.62 15.09
N ARG A 180 -31.60 -44.57 15.77
CA ARG A 180 -32.72 -44.71 16.70
C ARG A 180 -34.02 -45.17 16.02
N LYS A 181 -34.28 -44.72 14.78
CA LYS A 181 -35.43 -45.22 14.00
C LYS A 181 -35.27 -46.70 13.66
N LEU A 182 -34.07 -47.13 13.25
CA LEU A 182 -33.77 -48.53 12.95
C LEU A 182 -33.86 -49.41 14.20
N GLU A 183 -33.39 -48.94 15.35
CA GLU A 183 -33.55 -49.64 16.63
C GLU A 183 -35.02 -49.78 17.05
N ALA A 184 -35.82 -48.72 16.87
CA ALA A 184 -37.26 -48.78 17.11
C ALA A 184 -37.95 -49.78 16.18
N GLN A 185 -37.57 -49.83 14.90
CA GLN A 185 -38.06 -50.84 13.95
C GLN A 185 -37.66 -52.26 14.33
N ARG A 186 -36.41 -52.47 14.75
CA ARG A 186 -35.92 -53.78 15.23
C ARG A 186 -36.72 -54.24 16.45
N ASN A 187 -36.95 -53.37 17.42
CA ASN A 187 -37.70 -53.72 18.63
C ASN A 187 -39.17 -54.05 18.31
N ALA A 188 -39.81 -53.28 17.42
CA ALA A 188 -41.16 -53.60 16.96
C ALA A 188 -41.23 -54.97 16.24
N TRP A 189 -40.20 -55.33 15.48
CA TRP A 189 -40.08 -56.67 14.88
C TRP A 189 -39.90 -57.78 15.92
N LEU A 190 -39.09 -57.55 16.96
CA LEU A 190 -38.91 -58.50 18.06
C LEU A 190 -40.22 -58.75 18.80
N ASP A 191 -40.99 -57.69 19.08
CA ASP A 191 -42.31 -57.81 19.70
C ASP A 191 -43.27 -58.64 18.83
N GLN A 192 -43.27 -58.43 17.51
CA GLN A 192 -44.07 -59.23 16.58
C GLN A 192 -43.67 -60.71 16.59
N VAL A 193 -42.38 -61.01 16.67
CA VAL A 193 -41.87 -62.38 16.77
C VAL A 193 -42.32 -63.03 18.08
N GLU A 194 -42.25 -62.33 19.22
CA GLU A 194 -42.74 -62.85 20.50
C GLU A 194 -44.27 -63.05 20.49
N THR A 195 -45.02 -62.13 19.87
CA THR A 195 -46.46 -62.31 19.70
C THR A 195 -46.80 -63.51 18.81
N ALA A 196 -46.01 -63.76 17.77
CA ALA A 196 -46.16 -64.92 16.90
C ALA A 196 -45.83 -66.24 17.62
N LYS A 197 -44.78 -66.26 18.45
CA LYS A 197 -44.45 -67.41 19.31
C LYS A 197 -45.57 -67.72 20.29
N ALA A 198 -46.16 -66.71 20.92
CA ALA A 198 -47.30 -66.90 21.83
C ALA A 198 -48.50 -67.53 21.12
N LYS A 199 -48.83 -67.06 19.90
CA LYS A 199 -49.90 -67.67 19.07
C LYS A 199 -49.59 -69.10 18.65
N LEU A 200 -48.32 -69.41 18.40
CA LEU A 200 -47.89 -70.75 18.03
C LEU A 200 -48.04 -71.72 19.22
N ALA A 201 -47.68 -71.28 20.43
CA ALA A 201 -47.92 -72.03 21.66
C ALA A 201 -49.42 -72.26 21.94
N GLU A 202 -50.28 -71.25 21.67
CA GLU A 202 -51.74 -71.41 21.75
C GLU A 202 -52.28 -72.45 20.75
N LEU A 203 -51.77 -72.45 19.52
CA LEU A 203 -52.12 -73.44 18.50
C LEU A 203 -51.65 -74.85 18.87
N GLU A 204 -50.45 -74.99 19.43
CA GLU A 204 -49.94 -76.26 19.94
C GLU A 204 -50.81 -76.80 21.09
N ALA A 205 -51.20 -75.94 22.03
CA ALA A 205 -52.12 -76.30 23.11
C ALA A 205 -53.51 -76.71 22.57
N ALA A 206 -54.02 -75.99 21.56
CA ALA A 206 -55.29 -76.33 20.90
C ALA A 206 -55.22 -77.68 20.18
N MET A 207 -54.12 -77.97 19.47
CA MET A 207 -53.88 -79.27 18.83
C MET A 207 -53.81 -80.41 19.86
N ALA A 208 -53.11 -80.21 20.98
CA ALA A 208 -53.05 -81.18 22.07
C ALA A 208 -54.44 -81.48 22.66
N SER A 209 -55.27 -80.45 22.88
CA SER A 209 -56.66 -80.62 23.30
C SER A 209 -57.49 -81.39 22.27
N LEU A 210 -57.30 -81.13 20.98
CA LEU A 210 -58.02 -81.82 19.91
C LEU A 210 -57.62 -83.31 19.82
N HIS A 211 -56.33 -83.62 20.03
CA HIS A 211 -55.85 -84.99 20.16
C HIS A 211 -56.47 -85.72 21.36
N GLN A 212 -56.59 -85.06 22.51
CA GLN A 212 -57.27 -85.63 23.67
C GLN A 212 -58.76 -85.89 23.40
N GLN A 213 -59.45 -84.96 22.73
CA GLN A 213 -60.86 -85.15 22.35
C GLN A 213 -61.04 -86.31 21.36
N LYS A 214 -60.15 -86.44 20.37
CA LYS A 214 -60.16 -87.56 19.43
C LYS A 214 -59.99 -88.90 20.14
N HIS A 215 -59.01 -89.00 21.04
CA HIS A 215 -58.77 -90.23 21.79
C HIS A 215 -59.96 -90.58 22.71
N ALA A 216 -60.63 -89.59 23.30
CA ALA A 216 -61.85 -89.81 24.08
C ALA A 216 -63.02 -90.32 23.22
N LEU A 217 -63.13 -89.86 21.96
CA LEU A 217 -64.11 -90.36 21.00
C LEU A 217 -63.80 -91.77 20.52
N GLU A 218 -62.53 -92.10 20.28
CA GLU A 218 -62.09 -93.46 19.92
C GLU A 218 -62.40 -94.46 21.05
N LEU A 219 -62.20 -94.08 22.30
CA LEU A 219 -62.59 -94.89 23.45
C LEU A 219 -64.11 -95.12 23.50
N ARG A 220 -64.91 -94.07 23.32
CA ARG A 220 -66.37 -94.18 23.27
C ARG A 220 -66.86 -95.06 22.10
N ALA A 221 -66.20 -95.00 20.95
CA ALA A 221 -66.53 -95.86 19.81
C ALA A 221 -66.21 -97.34 20.09
N ALA A 222 -65.10 -97.62 20.80
CA ALA A 222 -64.75 -98.96 21.26
C ALA A 222 -65.76 -99.50 22.30
N GLU A 223 -66.24 -98.64 23.21
CA GLU A 223 -67.28 -99.00 24.18
C GLU A 223 -68.63 -99.31 23.51
N LEU A 224 -69.00 -98.58 22.46
CA LEU A 224 -70.24 -98.81 21.71
C LEU A 224 -70.19 -100.11 20.90
N THR A 225 -69.07 -100.40 20.24
CA THR A 225 -68.87 -101.68 19.53
C THR A 225 -68.86 -102.89 20.47
N ALA A 226 -68.31 -102.73 21.69
CA ALA A 226 -68.40 -103.77 22.72
C ALA A 226 -69.85 -103.99 23.21
N ARG A 227 -70.65 -102.93 23.34
CA ARG A 227 -72.08 -103.01 23.68
C ARG A 227 -72.91 -103.68 22.59
N GLU A 228 -72.64 -103.40 21.32
CA GLU A 228 -73.32 -104.06 20.19
C GLU A 228 -73.04 -105.57 20.15
N LYS A 229 -71.81 -105.99 20.48
CA LYS A 229 -71.44 -107.40 20.55
C LYS A 229 -72.12 -108.14 21.72
N GLY A 230 -72.27 -107.47 22.86
CA GLY A 230 -73.00 -108.00 24.02
C GLY A 230 -74.51 -108.17 23.77
N LEU A 231 -75.12 -107.27 22.99
CA LEU A 231 -76.53 -107.37 22.60
C LEU A 231 -76.80 -108.53 21.61
N ALA A 232 -75.87 -108.79 20.69
CA ALA A 232 -75.97 -109.93 19.75
C ALA A 232 -75.84 -111.31 20.45
N GLU A 233 -75.02 -111.40 21.50
CA GLU A 233 -74.88 -112.63 22.29
C GLU A 233 -76.12 -112.88 23.17
N GLN A 234 -76.77 -111.82 23.66
CA GLN A 234 -78.00 -111.88 24.47
C GLN A 234 -79.22 -112.36 23.67
N GLU A 235 -79.32 -112.02 22.37
CA GLU A 235 -80.38 -112.51 21.47
C GLU A 235 -80.19 -113.99 21.08
N SER A 236 -78.95 -114.48 21.01
CA SER A 236 -78.66 -115.90 20.71
C SER A 236 -78.96 -116.85 21.88
N ALA A 237 -78.82 -116.36 23.12
CA ALA A 237 -79.10 -117.11 24.34
C ALA A 237 -80.61 -117.22 24.64
N PHE A 238 -81.40 -116.23 24.22
CA PHE A 238 -82.85 -116.18 24.47
C PHE A 238 -83.66 -117.15 23.57
N LEU A 239 -83.19 -117.42 22.35
CA LEU A 239 -83.86 -118.34 21.41
C LEU A 239 -83.54 -119.84 21.67
N SER A 240 -82.42 -120.15 22.32
CA SER A 240 -82.07 -121.53 22.70
C SER A 240 -82.73 -122.00 24.01
N GLN A 241 -83.27 -121.07 24.79
CA GLN A 241 -83.89 -121.34 26.10
C GLN A 241 -85.39 -121.71 26.01
N GLN A 242 -86.02 -121.56 24.84
CA GLN A 242 -87.45 -121.82 24.65
C GLN A 242 -87.80 -123.24 24.17
N ILE A 243 -86.82 -124.05 23.77
CA ILE A 243 -87.03 -125.43 23.26
C ILE A 243 -86.60 -126.50 24.29
N ALA A 244 -85.79 -126.14 25.30
CA ALA A 244 -85.24 -127.08 26.29
C ALA A 244 -85.97 -127.09 27.66
N THR A 245 -87.22 -126.63 27.74
CA THR A 245 -88.03 -126.61 28.98
C THR A 245 -89.04 -127.75 29.07
N ARG A 246 -88.98 -128.76 28.19
CA ARG A 246 -89.92 -129.90 28.19
C ARG A 246 -89.30 -131.30 28.32
N GLU A 247 -87.96 -131.43 28.32
CA GLU A 247 -87.25 -132.70 28.55
C GLU A 247 -86.41 -132.69 29.84
N MET A 248 -86.55 -131.64 30.66
CA MET A 248 -85.81 -131.38 31.90
C MET A 248 -86.46 -131.97 33.16
N THR A 249 -87.00 -133.20 33.10
CA THR A 249 -87.48 -133.89 34.32
C THR A 249 -86.96 -135.31 34.50
N GLU A 250 -86.34 -135.94 33.50
CA GLU A 250 -85.77 -137.30 33.65
C GLU A 250 -84.24 -137.37 33.49
N GLN A 251 -83.56 -136.29 33.06
CA GLN A 251 -82.08 -136.22 33.05
C GLN A 251 -81.47 -135.57 34.31
N LEU A 252 -82.29 -135.02 35.22
CA LEU A 252 -81.86 -134.31 36.44
C LEU A 252 -81.34 -135.24 37.56
N GLU A 253 -81.61 -136.54 37.51
CA GLU A 253 -81.05 -137.50 38.47
C GLU A 253 -79.67 -138.06 38.06
N ALA A 254 -79.32 -138.00 36.77
CA ALA A 254 -77.99 -138.39 36.27
C ALA A 254 -76.94 -137.27 36.43
N GLN A 255 -77.34 -135.99 36.39
CA GLN A 255 -76.44 -134.85 36.53
C GLN A 255 -75.99 -134.57 37.98
N ARG A 256 -76.71 -135.10 38.98
CA ARG A 256 -76.38 -134.90 40.40
C ARG A 256 -75.07 -135.59 40.81
N LYS A 257 -74.63 -136.61 40.07
CA LYS A 257 -73.39 -137.37 40.35
C LYS A 257 -72.14 -136.72 39.75
N THR A 258 -72.28 -135.96 38.66
CA THR A 258 -71.17 -135.25 37.99
C THR A 258 -70.87 -133.89 38.64
N LEU A 259 -71.86 -133.27 39.31
CA LEU A 259 -71.70 -132.01 40.03
C LEU A 259 -70.83 -132.13 41.30
N LEU A 260 -70.83 -133.29 41.97
CA LEU A 260 -69.97 -133.52 43.14
C LEU A 260 -68.49 -133.74 42.78
N ALA A 261 -68.18 -134.17 41.55
CA ALA A 261 -66.79 -134.29 41.08
C ALA A 261 -66.19 -132.94 40.65
N ARG A 262 -66.99 -132.05 40.04
CA ARG A 262 -66.57 -130.69 39.68
C ARG A 262 -66.40 -129.75 40.88
N GLN A 263 -67.09 -130.01 41.99
CA GLN A 263 -67.00 -129.16 43.18
C GLN A 263 -65.62 -129.26 43.87
N HIS A 264 -64.96 -130.42 43.81
CA HIS A 264 -63.61 -130.60 44.34
C HIS A 264 -62.49 -129.99 43.48
N GLU A 265 -62.72 -129.82 42.17
CA GLU A 265 -61.75 -129.20 41.24
C GLU A 265 -61.78 -127.66 41.36
N VAL A 266 -62.98 -127.08 41.52
CA VAL A 266 -63.16 -125.62 41.71
C VAL A 266 -62.61 -125.14 43.07
N ASP A 267 -62.69 -125.95 44.12
CA ASP A 267 -62.12 -125.60 45.43
C ASP A 267 -60.56 -125.68 45.42
N ALA A 268 -59.97 -126.55 44.60
CA ALA A 268 -58.52 -126.59 44.38
C ALA A 268 -58.02 -125.39 43.56
N GLU A 269 -58.75 -124.98 42.52
CA GLU A 269 -58.41 -123.79 41.72
C GLU A 269 -58.59 -122.48 42.51
N ARG A 270 -59.59 -122.39 43.40
CA ARG A 270 -59.78 -121.23 44.28
C ARG A 270 -58.67 -121.04 45.29
N THR A 271 -58.10 -122.13 45.82
CA THR A 271 -56.95 -122.03 46.74
C THR A 271 -55.64 -121.66 46.02
N ALA A 272 -55.45 -122.12 44.78
CA ALA A 272 -54.30 -121.73 43.95
C ALA A 272 -54.38 -120.25 43.47
N LEU A 273 -55.58 -119.77 43.13
CA LEU A 273 -55.82 -118.36 42.78
C LEU A 273 -55.69 -117.42 43.99
N ALA A 274 -56.14 -117.83 45.17
CA ALA A 274 -55.95 -117.09 46.42
C ALA A 274 -54.45 -116.98 46.81
N ALA A 275 -53.66 -118.03 46.56
CA ALA A 275 -52.22 -117.99 46.78
C ALA A 275 -51.50 -117.04 45.80
N LYS A 276 -51.88 -117.05 44.52
CA LYS A 276 -51.31 -116.12 43.51
C LYS A 276 -51.72 -114.66 43.73
N THR A 277 -52.93 -114.40 44.21
CA THR A 277 -53.37 -113.03 44.54
C THR A 277 -52.63 -112.49 45.76
N ALA A 278 -52.40 -113.30 46.79
CA ALA A 278 -51.60 -112.90 47.94
C ALA A 278 -50.11 -112.66 47.59
N GLU A 279 -49.55 -113.38 46.61
CA GLU A 279 -48.18 -113.17 46.13
C GLU A 279 -48.04 -111.90 45.26
N LEU A 280 -49.05 -111.59 44.43
CA LEU A 280 -49.12 -110.34 43.68
C LEU A 280 -49.34 -109.11 44.58
N GLU A 281 -50.13 -109.24 45.65
CA GLU A 281 -50.32 -108.16 46.64
C GLU A 281 -49.04 -107.89 47.43
N ARG A 282 -48.26 -108.94 47.78
CA ARG A 282 -46.96 -108.76 48.44
C ARG A 282 -45.91 -108.11 47.55
N THR A 283 -45.86 -108.49 46.26
CA THR A 283 -44.90 -107.91 45.31
C THR A 283 -45.26 -106.47 44.93
N THR A 284 -46.54 -106.14 44.80
CA THR A 284 -46.99 -104.76 44.56
C THR A 284 -46.85 -103.87 45.79
N ALA A 285 -47.06 -104.39 47.01
CA ALA A 285 -46.79 -103.66 48.24
C ALA A 285 -45.29 -103.36 48.41
N ALA A 286 -44.42 -104.35 48.16
CA ALA A 286 -42.97 -104.17 48.23
C ALA A 286 -42.46 -103.17 47.17
N GLN A 287 -43.01 -103.18 45.95
CA GLN A 287 -42.64 -102.21 44.92
C GLN A 287 -43.12 -100.79 45.25
N ARG A 288 -44.29 -100.62 45.88
CA ARG A 288 -44.77 -99.31 46.34
C ARG A 288 -43.89 -98.76 47.46
N GLU A 289 -43.53 -99.59 48.43
CA GLU A 289 -42.64 -99.20 49.52
C GLU A 289 -41.24 -98.81 49.00
N GLN A 290 -40.72 -99.55 48.01
CA GLN A 290 -39.45 -99.21 47.37
C GLN A 290 -39.52 -97.88 46.59
N LEU A 291 -40.60 -97.62 45.86
CA LEU A 291 -40.81 -96.36 45.16
C LEU A 291 -41.00 -95.18 46.13
N GLU A 292 -41.76 -95.35 47.21
CA GLU A 292 -41.94 -94.32 48.24
C GLU A 292 -40.61 -93.98 48.93
N ASN A 293 -39.78 -94.98 49.22
CA ASN A 293 -38.45 -94.76 49.78
C ASN A 293 -37.51 -94.06 48.78
N ASP A 294 -37.55 -94.42 47.50
CA ASP A 294 -36.76 -93.77 46.45
C ASP A 294 -37.22 -92.31 46.19
N PHE A 295 -38.52 -92.04 46.27
CA PHE A 295 -39.07 -90.69 46.16
C PHE A 295 -38.72 -89.84 47.38
N ALA A 296 -38.84 -90.38 48.59
CA ALA A 296 -38.45 -89.69 49.81
C ALA A 296 -36.95 -89.34 49.81
N ALA A 297 -36.08 -90.26 49.35
CA ALA A 297 -34.66 -90.00 49.22
C ALA A 297 -34.33 -88.92 48.17
N LYS A 298 -35.03 -88.93 47.01
CA LYS A 298 -34.86 -87.90 45.98
C LYS A 298 -35.39 -86.54 46.41
N LEU A 299 -36.50 -86.50 47.16
CA LEU A 299 -37.06 -85.28 47.71
C LEU A 299 -36.12 -84.66 48.74
N ALA A 300 -35.59 -85.45 49.68
CA ALA A 300 -34.62 -84.99 50.66
C ALA A 300 -33.31 -84.48 50.01
N SER A 301 -32.86 -85.14 48.95
CA SER A 301 -31.71 -84.69 48.15
C SER A 301 -31.98 -83.36 47.43
N ALA A 302 -33.16 -83.20 46.83
CA ALA A 302 -33.57 -81.96 46.17
C ALA A 302 -33.71 -80.79 47.16
N GLU A 303 -34.30 -81.04 48.33
CA GLU A 303 -34.41 -80.04 49.41
C GLU A 303 -33.04 -79.61 49.93
N ALA A 304 -32.10 -80.55 50.11
CA ALA A 304 -30.72 -80.22 50.49
C ALA A 304 -29.99 -79.40 49.42
N ALA A 305 -30.20 -79.70 48.13
CA ALA A 305 -29.61 -78.95 47.03
C ALA A 305 -30.20 -77.54 46.90
N VAL A 306 -31.51 -77.36 47.17
CA VAL A 306 -32.16 -76.05 47.23
C VAL A 306 -31.63 -75.25 48.42
N ALA A 307 -31.52 -75.85 49.61
CA ALA A 307 -30.98 -75.20 50.80
C ALA A 307 -29.51 -74.76 50.62
N GLN A 308 -28.68 -75.56 49.94
CA GLN A 308 -27.32 -75.15 49.59
C GLN A 308 -27.28 -73.98 48.59
N ARG A 309 -28.18 -73.98 47.60
CA ARG A 309 -28.28 -72.89 46.63
C ARG A 309 -28.77 -71.59 47.26
N THR A 310 -29.73 -71.64 48.18
CA THR A 310 -30.21 -70.45 48.88
C THR A 310 -29.12 -69.87 49.78
N ALA A 311 -28.41 -70.70 50.56
CA ALA A 311 -27.28 -70.24 51.37
C ALA A 311 -26.14 -69.63 50.54
N ALA A 312 -25.84 -70.21 49.37
CA ALA A 312 -24.83 -69.66 48.47
C ALA A 312 -25.25 -68.34 47.81
N LEU A 313 -26.55 -68.15 47.54
CA LEU A 313 -27.07 -66.89 47.00
C LEU A 313 -27.12 -65.80 48.07
N GLU A 314 -27.50 -66.12 49.30
CA GLU A 314 -27.47 -65.20 50.44
C GLU A 314 -26.04 -64.72 50.71
N ALA A 315 -25.05 -65.63 50.72
CA ALA A 315 -23.65 -65.26 50.89
C ALA A 315 -23.14 -64.33 49.75
N LYS A 316 -23.58 -64.55 48.51
CA LYS A 316 -23.25 -63.67 47.38
C LYS A 316 -23.93 -62.31 47.49
N LEU A 317 -25.17 -62.26 47.96
CA LEU A 317 -25.91 -61.02 48.17
C LEU A 317 -25.21 -60.16 49.24
N THR A 318 -24.85 -60.76 50.38
CA THR A 318 -24.15 -60.05 51.46
C THR A 318 -22.77 -59.54 51.01
N ALA A 319 -22.05 -60.32 50.19
CA ALA A 319 -20.76 -59.88 49.65
C ALA A 319 -20.91 -58.72 48.64
N ALA A 320 -21.98 -58.73 47.84
CA ALA A 320 -22.28 -57.65 46.90
C ALA A 320 -22.72 -56.36 47.62
N GLU A 321 -23.51 -56.47 48.69
CA GLU A 321 -23.91 -55.33 49.52
C GLU A 321 -22.70 -54.69 50.21
N GLN A 322 -21.78 -55.50 50.74
CA GLN A 322 -20.53 -55.04 51.32
C GLN A 322 -19.66 -54.29 50.28
N ALA A 323 -19.50 -54.87 49.08
CA ALA A 323 -18.73 -54.25 48.01
C ALA A 323 -19.34 -52.93 47.51
N LEU A 324 -20.66 -52.81 47.49
CA LEU A 324 -21.34 -51.55 47.16
C LEU A 324 -21.18 -50.49 48.27
N ALA A 325 -21.22 -50.90 49.54
CA ALA A 325 -20.97 -50.00 50.67
C ALA A 325 -19.53 -49.46 50.64
N ASP A 326 -18.55 -50.32 50.39
CA ASP A 326 -17.13 -49.92 50.28
C ASP A 326 -16.91 -49.00 49.08
N ARG A 327 -17.54 -49.29 47.94
CA ARG A 327 -17.46 -48.43 46.74
C ARG A 327 -18.11 -47.07 46.94
N ARG A 328 -19.21 -47.01 47.69
CA ARG A 328 -19.87 -45.76 48.05
C ARG A 328 -18.99 -44.92 48.98
N ALA A 329 -18.38 -45.54 50.00
CA ALA A 329 -17.46 -44.85 50.89
C ALA A 329 -16.23 -44.30 50.14
N ALA A 330 -15.68 -45.06 49.19
CA ALA A 330 -14.56 -44.63 48.36
C ALA A 330 -14.93 -43.44 47.46
N LEU A 331 -16.13 -43.44 46.86
CA LEU A 331 -16.62 -42.32 46.05
C LEU A 331 -16.88 -41.07 46.89
N GLU A 332 -17.48 -41.22 48.07
CA GLU A 332 -17.73 -40.11 48.98
C GLU A 332 -16.41 -39.45 49.44
N ALA A 333 -15.34 -40.24 49.66
CA ALA A 333 -14.01 -39.72 49.96
C ALA A 333 -13.38 -38.97 48.76
N ASP A 334 -13.45 -39.53 47.54
CA ASP A 334 -12.94 -38.90 46.32
C ASP A 334 -13.66 -37.59 45.99
N PHE A 335 -14.99 -37.52 46.21
CA PHE A 335 -15.73 -36.27 46.07
C PHE A 335 -15.34 -35.24 47.12
N ALA A 336 -15.18 -35.64 48.39
CA ALA A 336 -14.75 -34.72 49.44
C ALA A 336 -13.37 -34.11 49.15
N GLU A 337 -12.44 -34.90 48.63
CA GLU A 337 -11.11 -34.43 48.21
C GLU A 337 -11.20 -33.46 47.03
N LYS A 338 -12.01 -33.77 46.00
CA LYS A 338 -12.22 -32.88 44.85
C LYS A 338 -12.89 -31.57 45.22
N PHE A 339 -13.85 -31.58 46.15
CA PHE A 339 -14.48 -30.35 46.65
C PHE A 339 -13.50 -29.50 47.46
N ALA A 340 -12.63 -30.11 48.26
CA ALA A 340 -11.58 -29.38 48.98
C ALA A 340 -10.56 -28.75 48.01
N ALA A 341 -10.16 -29.48 46.96
CA ALA A 341 -9.27 -28.96 45.91
C ALA A 341 -9.93 -27.82 45.10
N ALA A 342 -11.22 -27.94 44.77
CA ALA A 342 -11.98 -26.89 44.08
C ALA A 342 -12.18 -25.64 44.95
N ALA A 343 -12.37 -25.79 46.26
CA ALA A 343 -12.44 -24.67 47.18
C ALA A 343 -11.08 -23.95 47.31
N ALA A 344 -9.98 -24.70 47.32
CA ALA A 344 -8.63 -24.14 47.33
C ALA A 344 -8.32 -23.39 46.03
N SER A 345 -8.68 -23.92 44.86
CA SER A 345 -8.47 -23.24 43.58
C SER A 345 -9.32 -21.98 43.43
N ALA A 346 -10.57 -21.99 43.94
CA ALA A 346 -11.42 -20.81 43.98
C ALA A 346 -10.81 -19.67 44.82
N ALA A 347 -10.25 -19.99 46.00
CA ALA A 347 -9.56 -19.01 46.85
C ALA A 347 -8.32 -18.40 46.17
N THR A 348 -7.55 -19.22 45.44
CA THR A 348 -6.38 -18.74 44.67
C THR A 348 -6.83 -17.80 43.55
N LEU A 349 -7.84 -18.17 42.77
CA LEU A 349 -8.39 -17.33 41.69
C LEU A 349 -8.93 -15.99 42.21
N GLU A 350 -9.53 -15.98 43.39
CA GLU A 350 -10.04 -14.75 44.00
C GLU A 350 -8.88 -13.82 44.42
N SER A 351 -7.80 -14.39 44.96
CA SER A 351 -6.58 -13.63 45.27
C SER A 351 -5.92 -13.06 44.01
N GLU A 352 -5.86 -13.83 42.92
CA GLU A 352 -5.30 -13.40 41.64
C GLU A 352 -6.15 -12.29 41.01
N LYS A 353 -7.48 -12.38 41.06
CA LYS A 353 -8.38 -11.31 40.60
C LYS A 353 -8.11 -9.99 41.33
N THR A 354 -7.91 -10.02 42.64
CA THR A 354 -7.60 -8.80 43.41
C THR A 354 -6.22 -8.23 43.07
N ALA A 355 -5.22 -9.08 42.85
CA ALA A 355 -3.88 -8.67 42.42
C ALA A 355 -3.89 -8.06 41.01
N LEU A 356 -4.67 -8.64 40.09
CA LEU A 356 -4.82 -8.18 38.71
C LEU A 356 -5.60 -6.86 38.65
N ALA A 357 -6.64 -6.69 39.47
CA ALA A 357 -7.35 -5.42 39.60
C ALA A 357 -6.41 -4.29 40.09
N LYS A 358 -5.52 -4.58 41.05
CA LYS A 358 -4.52 -3.64 41.53
C LYS A 358 -3.46 -3.32 40.47
N ALA A 359 -2.96 -4.33 39.75
CA ALA A 359 -2.02 -4.13 38.65
C ALA A 359 -2.63 -3.27 37.53
N LYS A 360 -3.91 -3.48 37.21
CA LYS A 360 -4.64 -2.66 36.24
C LYS A 360 -4.76 -1.21 36.69
N SER A 361 -5.07 -0.94 37.96
CA SER A 361 -5.13 0.44 38.47
C SER A 361 -3.76 1.14 38.47
N ASP A 362 -2.69 0.40 38.78
CA ASP A 362 -1.33 0.95 38.77
C ASP A 362 -0.85 1.25 37.34
N LEU A 363 -1.21 0.40 36.37
CA LEU A 363 -0.94 0.65 34.94
C LEU A 363 -1.76 1.82 34.39
N GLN A 364 -3.03 1.92 34.77
CA GLN A 364 -3.87 3.05 34.37
C GLN A 364 -3.28 4.36 34.87
N ARG A 365 -2.83 4.41 36.13
CA ARG A 365 -2.20 5.60 36.68
C ARG A 365 -0.90 5.96 35.95
N ARG A 366 -0.07 4.98 35.61
CA ARG A 366 1.15 5.21 34.81
C ARG A 366 0.85 5.72 33.41
N LEU A 367 -0.25 5.27 32.82
CA LEU A 367 -0.71 5.75 31.52
C LEU A 367 -1.13 7.22 31.62
N ASP A 368 -1.95 7.57 32.62
CA ASP A 368 -2.40 8.94 32.85
C ASP A 368 -1.20 9.89 33.12
N ASP A 369 -0.21 9.44 33.91
CA ASP A 369 1.02 10.21 34.19
C ASP A 369 1.87 10.40 32.90
N ALA A 370 2.00 9.36 32.07
CA ALA A 370 2.73 9.44 30.80
C ALA A 370 2.03 10.31 29.76
N GLU A 371 0.70 10.27 29.69
CA GLU A 371 -0.10 11.14 28.83
C GLU A 371 0.07 12.61 29.22
N ALA A 372 0.13 12.91 30.52
CA ALA A 372 0.41 14.25 31.02
C ALA A 372 1.82 14.73 30.63
N GLU A 373 2.86 13.91 30.81
CA GLU A 373 4.22 14.24 30.40
C GLU A 373 4.34 14.47 28.90
N HIS A 374 3.67 13.65 28.08
CA HIS A 374 3.65 13.84 26.62
C HIS A 374 2.91 15.10 26.21
N ALA A 375 1.82 15.48 26.88
CA ALA A 375 1.13 16.74 26.63
C ALA A 375 2.04 17.95 26.90
N GLU A 376 2.80 17.93 28.01
CA GLU A 376 3.77 18.98 28.32
C GLU A 376 4.92 19.05 27.30
N GLN A 377 5.41 17.90 26.83
CA GLN A 377 6.44 17.83 25.79
C GLN A 377 5.92 18.41 24.46
N LEU A 378 4.69 18.08 24.06
CA LEU A 378 4.07 18.63 22.86
C LEU A 378 3.85 20.15 22.97
N GLU A 379 3.47 20.66 24.14
CA GLU A 379 3.35 22.10 24.37
C GLU A 379 4.72 22.81 24.27
N MET A 380 5.78 22.19 24.79
CA MET A 380 7.14 22.72 24.67
C MET A 380 7.61 22.74 23.22
N LEU A 381 7.37 21.67 22.46
CA LEU A 381 7.68 21.60 21.03
C LEU A 381 6.88 22.63 20.24
N ALA A 382 5.58 22.79 20.50
CA ALA A 382 4.76 23.81 19.86
C ALA A 382 5.30 25.24 20.10
N LYS A 383 5.75 25.54 21.33
CA LYS A 383 6.41 26.82 21.67
C LYS A 383 7.74 26.99 20.92
N GLN A 384 8.53 25.93 20.77
CA GLN A 384 9.79 25.98 20.00
C GLN A 384 9.52 26.18 18.50
N THR A 385 8.57 25.46 17.92
CA THR A 385 8.15 25.62 16.52
C THR A 385 7.68 27.05 16.27
N LYS A 386 6.87 27.61 17.18
CA LYS A 386 6.43 29.01 17.09
C LYS A 386 7.60 29.99 17.04
N ARG A 387 8.58 29.85 17.94
CA ARG A 387 9.80 30.69 17.94
C ARG A 387 10.62 30.53 16.65
N LEU A 388 10.73 29.31 16.11
CA LEU A 388 11.41 29.06 14.85
C LEU A 388 10.68 29.67 13.66
N THR A 389 9.34 29.63 13.64
CA THR A 389 8.54 30.28 12.60
C THR A 389 8.64 31.80 12.65
N GLU A 390 8.65 32.40 13.85
CA GLU A 390 8.87 33.83 14.03
C GLU A 390 10.26 34.22 13.54
N ARG A 391 11.30 33.47 13.93
CA ARG A 391 12.69 33.70 13.46
C ARG A 391 12.83 33.52 11.94
N ARG A 392 12.11 32.57 11.34
CA ARG A 392 12.09 32.39 9.89
C ARG A 392 11.46 33.59 9.19
N ALA A 393 10.34 34.10 9.71
CA ALA A 393 9.68 35.29 9.16
C ALA A 393 10.59 36.54 9.25
N GLU A 394 11.33 36.71 10.35
CA GLU A 394 12.33 37.77 10.50
C GLU A 394 13.47 37.64 9.49
N LEU A 395 13.98 36.42 9.28
CA LEU A 395 15.03 36.16 8.29
C LEU A 395 14.55 36.38 6.85
N GLU A 396 13.32 35.98 6.51
CA GLU A 396 12.72 36.23 5.20
C GLU A 396 12.52 37.74 4.96
N ALA A 397 12.08 38.49 5.98
CA ALA A 397 11.99 39.95 5.89
C ALA A 397 13.36 40.60 5.65
N HIS A 398 14.41 40.15 6.37
CA HIS A 398 15.76 40.64 6.18
C HIS A 398 16.34 40.27 4.79
N ALA A 399 16.05 39.07 4.30
CA ALA A 399 16.45 38.64 2.96
C ALA A 399 15.80 39.51 1.87
N ASN A 400 14.50 39.78 1.98
CA ASN A 400 13.78 40.66 1.04
C ASN A 400 14.35 42.08 1.03
N GLU A 401 14.70 42.62 2.20
CA GLU A 401 15.35 43.94 2.29
C GLU A 401 16.75 43.95 1.65
N LEU A 402 17.54 42.89 1.83
CA LEU A 402 18.83 42.76 1.14
C LEU A 402 18.67 42.66 -0.38
N THR A 403 17.70 41.88 -0.86
CA THR A 403 17.41 41.79 -2.30
C THR A 403 17.04 43.15 -2.88
N LYS A 404 16.18 43.91 -2.17
CA LYS A 404 15.84 45.28 -2.56
C LYS A 404 17.07 46.18 -2.64
N GLN A 405 17.97 46.13 -1.66
CA GLN A 405 19.21 46.91 -1.68
C GLN A 405 20.15 46.50 -2.82
N ILE A 406 20.18 45.22 -3.18
CA ILE A 406 20.95 44.71 -4.33
C ILE A 406 20.35 45.25 -5.63
N ASP A 407 19.03 45.17 -5.80
CA ASP A 407 18.34 45.65 -7.00
C ASP A 407 18.53 47.16 -7.19
N GLU A 408 18.43 47.94 -6.11
CA GLU A 408 18.71 49.39 -6.13
C GLU A 408 20.16 49.69 -6.55
N LYS A 409 21.13 48.94 -6.03
CA LYS A 409 22.55 49.07 -6.41
C LYS A 409 22.81 48.67 -7.86
N VAL A 410 22.20 47.59 -8.33
CA VAL A 410 22.32 47.12 -9.72
C VAL A 410 21.69 48.12 -10.69
N ALA A 411 20.52 48.68 -10.34
CA ALA A 411 19.87 49.71 -11.13
C ALA A 411 20.74 50.99 -11.20
N ALA A 412 21.30 51.42 -10.08
CA ALA A 412 22.21 52.56 -10.03
C ALA A 412 23.49 52.33 -10.85
N ALA A 413 24.12 51.15 -10.73
CA ALA A 413 25.31 50.79 -11.50
C ALA A 413 25.01 50.73 -13.01
N THR A 414 23.85 50.17 -13.38
CA THR A 414 23.41 50.07 -14.78
C THR A 414 23.14 51.44 -15.38
N ALA A 415 22.51 52.34 -14.63
CA ALA A 415 22.32 53.74 -15.04
C ALA A 415 23.66 54.47 -15.24
N ALA A 416 24.63 54.26 -14.34
CA ALA A 416 25.97 54.84 -14.46
C ALA A 416 26.72 54.34 -15.70
N VAL A 417 26.70 53.03 -15.96
CA VAL A 417 27.31 52.45 -17.17
C VAL A 417 26.63 52.96 -18.44
N LYS A 418 25.30 53.06 -18.46
CA LYS A 418 24.56 53.60 -19.61
C LYS A 418 24.91 55.07 -19.88
N ALA A 419 25.07 55.88 -18.83
CA ALA A 419 25.50 57.26 -18.97
C ALA A 419 26.93 57.38 -19.51
N GLU A 420 27.83 56.51 -19.07
CA GLU A 420 29.22 56.48 -19.55
C GLU A 420 29.32 56.01 -21.01
N LEU A 421 28.53 55.00 -21.38
CA LEU A 421 28.44 54.55 -22.77
C LEU A 421 27.89 55.65 -23.69
N ALA A 422 26.90 56.42 -23.23
CA ALA A 422 26.37 57.55 -23.99
C ALA A 422 27.41 58.67 -24.18
N ARG A 423 28.24 58.94 -23.18
CA ARG A 423 29.37 59.88 -23.31
C ARG A 423 30.40 59.40 -24.32
N GLN A 424 30.79 58.12 -24.24
CA GLN A 424 31.73 57.54 -25.19
C GLN A 424 31.19 57.60 -26.63
N ALA A 425 29.91 57.30 -26.83
CA ALA A 425 29.25 57.43 -28.13
C ALA A 425 29.32 58.87 -28.66
N GLN A 426 29.02 59.87 -27.82
CA GLN A 426 29.11 61.28 -28.20
C GLN A 426 30.54 61.70 -28.57
N ASP A 427 31.54 61.20 -27.87
CA ASP A 427 32.94 61.51 -28.17
C ASP A 427 33.42 60.81 -29.45
N PHE A 428 32.94 59.60 -29.75
CA PHE A 428 33.16 58.96 -31.03
C PHE A 428 32.49 59.72 -32.18
N GLU A 429 31.25 60.21 -32.00
CA GLU A 429 30.58 61.05 -33.01
C GLU A 429 31.36 62.33 -33.31
N LYS A 430 31.85 63.03 -32.27
CA LYS A 430 32.72 64.21 -32.46
C LYS A 430 33.99 63.87 -33.23
N ARG A 431 34.60 62.72 -32.93
CA ARG A 431 35.82 62.27 -33.61
C ARG A 431 35.56 61.88 -35.07
N ILE A 432 34.42 61.25 -35.35
CA ILE A 432 33.98 60.95 -36.72
C ILE A 432 33.75 62.27 -37.48
N ALA A 433 33.08 63.26 -36.89
CA ALA A 433 32.87 64.56 -37.52
C ALA A 433 34.19 65.29 -37.80
N ALA A 434 35.15 65.24 -36.87
CA ALA A 434 36.48 65.81 -37.07
C ALA A 434 37.24 65.11 -38.22
N LEU A 435 37.24 63.78 -38.25
CA LEU A 435 37.88 63.01 -39.34
C LEU A 435 37.21 63.25 -40.70
N GLN A 436 35.89 63.42 -40.73
CA GLN A 436 35.17 63.80 -41.96
C GLN A 436 35.59 65.19 -42.44
N GLY A 437 35.77 66.14 -41.53
CA GLY A 437 36.31 67.47 -41.82
C GLY A 437 37.73 67.43 -42.40
N GLU A 438 38.61 66.62 -41.80
CA GLU A 438 39.96 66.39 -42.33
C GLU A 438 39.93 65.73 -43.72
N LEU A 439 39.03 64.77 -43.95
CA LEU A 439 38.86 64.11 -45.24
C LEU A 439 38.36 65.08 -46.32
N THR A 440 37.45 66.00 -45.99
CA THR A 440 37.01 67.04 -46.92
C THR A 440 38.14 68.00 -47.28
N ALA A 441 38.92 68.45 -46.30
CA ALA A 441 40.09 69.30 -46.55
C ALA A 441 41.16 68.58 -47.39
N ALA A 442 41.38 67.29 -47.15
CA ALA A 442 42.29 66.45 -47.94
C ALA A 442 41.79 66.27 -49.39
N ARG A 443 40.47 66.18 -49.61
CA ARG A 443 39.89 66.11 -50.96
C ARG A 443 39.98 67.43 -51.71
N GLU A 444 39.75 68.56 -51.02
CA GLU A 444 39.91 69.88 -51.62
C GLU A 444 41.36 70.13 -52.04
N THR A 445 42.31 69.83 -51.15
CA THR A 445 43.74 69.92 -51.47
C THR A 445 44.11 69.01 -52.65
N ALA A 446 43.65 67.75 -52.67
CA ALA A 446 43.85 66.85 -53.80
C ALA A 446 43.26 67.39 -55.13
N SER A 447 42.07 67.98 -55.08
CA SER A 447 41.42 68.61 -56.23
C SER A 447 42.23 69.81 -56.75
N THR A 448 42.73 70.67 -55.86
CA THR A 448 43.59 71.79 -56.26
C THR A 448 44.90 71.33 -56.89
N THR A 449 45.53 70.28 -56.36
CA THR A 449 46.74 69.70 -56.97
C THR A 449 46.46 69.07 -58.33
N SER A 450 45.33 68.39 -58.50
CA SER A 450 44.93 67.83 -59.80
C SER A 450 44.64 68.94 -60.83
N GLY A 451 43.99 70.02 -60.40
CA GLY A 451 43.79 71.22 -61.20
C GLY A 451 45.12 71.82 -61.68
N ASN A 452 46.08 72.00 -60.76
CA ASN A 452 47.42 72.50 -61.10
C ASN A 452 48.17 71.55 -62.05
N GLU A 453 48.05 70.23 -61.87
CA GLU A 453 48.66 69.25 -62.77
C GLU A 453 48.06 69.34 -64.18
N SER A 454 46.74 69.53 -64.29
CA SER A 454 46.08 69.72 -65.59
C SER A 454 46.51 71.00 -66.29
N ALA A 455 46.70 72.10 -65.53
CA ALA A 455 47.17 73.37 -66.05
C ALA A 455 48.61 73.25 -66.57
N LEU A 456 49.49 72.58 -65.81
CA LEU A 456 50.87 72.30 -66.24
C LEU A 456 50.93 71.40 -67.48
N LYS A 457 50.05 70.39 -67.58
CA LYS A 457 49.94 69.56 -68.80
C LYS A 457 49.49 70.36 -70.02
N ALA A 458 48.55 71.30 -69.83
CA ALA A 458 48.10 72.18 -70.90
C ALA A 458 49.21 73.15 -71.34
N GLU A 459 49.98 73.71 -70.41
CA GLU A 459 51.15 74.53 -70.72
C GLU A 459 52.24 73.74 -71.45
N LEU A 460 52.50 72.50 -71.04
CA LEU A 460 53.46 71.62 -71.72
C LEU A 460 53.01 71.32 -73.16
N ALA A 461 51.73 71.00 -73.35
CA ALA A 461 51.16 70.75 -74.68
C ALA A 461 51.23 71.99 -75.58
N ALA A 462 50.96 73.18 -75.03
CA ALA A 462 51.09 74.44 -75.74
C ALA A 462 52.55 74.75 -76.12
N ALA A 463 53.51 74.45 -75.25
CA ALA A 463 54.94 74.56 -75.54
C ALA A 463 55.36 73.59 -76.64
N GLN A 464 54.89 72.34 -76.62
CA GLN A 464 55.13 71.36 -77.68
C GLN A 464 54.54 71.79 -79.02
N ALA A 465 53.33 72.33 -79.04
CA ALA A 465 52.73 72.87 -80.27
C ALA A 465 53.56 74.02 -80.87
N ARG A 466 54.13 74.90 -80.03
CA ARG A 466 55.05 75.97 -80.48
C ARG A 466 56.33 75.42 -81.09
N ILE A 467 56.90 74.36 -80.50
CA ILE A 467 58.07 73.67 -81.06
C ILE A 467 57.74 73.07 -82.43
N THR A 468 56.56 72.44 -82.58
CA THR A 468 56.12 71.87 -83.87
C THR A 468 55.88 72.96 -84.92
N GLN A 469 55.34 74.11 -84.55
CA GLN A 469 55.16 75.25 -85.47
C GLN A 469 56.50 75.84 -85.94
N LEU A 470 57.49 75.95 -85.05
CA LEU A 470 58.84 76.39 -85.43
C LEU A 470 59.51 75.41 -86.40
N ALA A 471 59.36 74.09 -86.17
CA ALA A 471 59.87 73.07 -87.08
C ALA A 471 59.17 73.04 -88.45
N ALA A 472 57.88 73.43 -88.50
CA ALA A 472 57.13 73.55 -89.76
C ALA A 472 57.59 74.76 -90.58
N LEU A 473 57.84 75.91 -89.93
CA LEU A 473 58.36 77.12 -90.60
C LEU A 473 59.76 76.94 -91.19
N GLU A 474 60.61 76.11 -90.56
CA GLU A 474 61.95 75.78 -91.07
C GLU A 474 61.89 74.94 -92.36
N LYS A 475 60.80 74.18 -92.58
CA LYS A 475 60.58 73.35 -93.77
C LYS A 475 59.99 74.09 -94.97
N GLU A 476 59.36 75.25 -94.77
CA GLU A 476 58.69 76.03 -95.84
C GLU A 476 59.58 77.11 -96.49
N LEU A 477 60.79 77.33 -95.98
CA LEU A 477 61.73 78.34 -96.47
C LEU A 477 62.27 78.11 -97.91
N PRO A 478 62.50 76.86 -98.41
CA PRO A 478 62.92 76.68 -99.81
C PRO A 478 61.74 76.72 -100.80
N ALA A 479 60.52 76.39 -100.34
CA ALA A 479 59.32 76.42 -101.19
C ALA A 479 58.84 77.86 -101.48
N THR A 480 59.01 78.78 -100.53
CA THR A 480 58.69 80.20 -100.70
C THR A 480 59.65 80.94 -101.64
N LEU A 481 60.90 80.47 -101.78
CA LEU A 481 61.86 80.97 -102.77
C LEU A 481 61.55 80.48 -104.20
N ALA A 482 60.97 79.28 -104.35
CA ALA A 482 60.57 78.74 -105.66
C ALA A 482 59.20 79.28 -106.14
N ALA A 483 58.26 79.56 -105.23
CA ALA A 483 56.92 80.04 -105.56
C ALA A 483 56.88 81.49 -106.08
N LYS A 484 57.87 82.32 -105.75
CA LYS A 484 57.94 83.70 -106.26
C LYS A 484 58.19 83.77 -107.77
N ALA A 485 58.91 82.79 -108.34
CA ALA A 485 59.19 82.74 -109.78
C ALA A 485 57.99 82.26 -110.61
N ALA A 486 57.05 81.54 -110.02
CA ALA A 486 55.87 81.00 -110.70
C ALA A 486 54.65 81.95 -110.69
N VAL A 487 54.57 82.86 -109.70
CA VAL A 487 53.45 83.81 -109.54
C VAL A 487 53.47 84.93 -110.59
N GLU A 488 54.64 85.32 -111.13
CA GLU A 488 54.70 86.26 -112.26
C GLU A 488 54.15 85.68 -113.57
N GLN A 489 54.05 84.34 -113.68
CA GLN A 489 53.58 83.66 -114.89
C GLN A 489 52.06 83.33 -114.85
N GLN A 490 51.44 83.32 -113.66
CA GLN A 490 50.03 82.95 -113.48
C GLN A 490 49.06 84.15 -113.39
N LEU A 491 49.57 85.37 -113.20
CA LEU A 491 48.76 86.59 -113.27
C LEU A 491 48.17 86.84 -114.68
N ALA A 492 48.77 86.25 -115.73
CA ALA A 492 48.29 86.35 -117.11
C ALA A 492 47.16 85.33 -117.46
N ALA A 493 46.91 84.32 -116.62
CA ALA A 493 45.93 83.25 -116.92
C ALA A 493 44.60 83.38 -116.15
N ALA A 494 44.56 84.19 -115.09
CA ALA A 494 43.40 84.33 -114.21
C ALA A 494 42.29 85.26 -114.74
N GLU A 495 42.51 85.97 -115.85
CA GLU A 495 41.50 86.83 -116.48
C GLU A 495 40.44 86.04 -117.29
N ALA A 496 40.59 84.73 -117.48
CA ALA A 496 39.74 83.95 -118.39
C ALA A 496 38.66 83.04 -117.74
N GLN A 497 38.64 82.83 -116.42
CA GLN A 497 37.80 81.77 -115.81
C GLN A 497 36.70 82.25 -114.84
N LYS A 498 36.35 83.54 -114.88
CA LYS A 498 35.26 84.14 -114.08
C LYS A 498 33.85 83.92 -114.65
N SER A 499 33.69 83.24 -115.79
CA SER A 499 32.40 83.17 -116.52
C SER A 499 31.55 81.92 -116.24
N ASP A 500 32.14 80.77 -115.95
CA ASP A 500 31.42 79.50 -116.20
C ASP A 500 30.94 78.74 -114.95
N LEU A 501 31.23 79.22 -113.74
CA LEU A 501 30.90 78.52 -112.48
C LEU A 501 29.67 79.07 -111.75
N GLU A 502 28.74 79.72 -112.45
CA GLU A 502 27.49 80.22 -111.88
C GLU A 502 26.24 79.40 -112.27
N LYS A 503 26.36 78.16 -112.78
CA LYS A 503 25.20 77.52 -113.44
C LYS A 503 24.56 76.23 -112.93
N GLN A 504 25.21 75.22 -112.34
CA GLN A 504 24.48 73.93 -112.16
C GLN A 504 24.95 73.18 -110.90
N LEU A 505 24.26 73.18 -109.76
CA LEU A 505 22.88 72.75 -109.42
C LEU A 505 22.75 71.22 -109.17
N ALA A 506 22.35 70.91 -107.92
CA ALA A 506 21.48 69.80 -107.44
C ALA A 506 21.99 68.34 -107.35
N GLY A 507 21.62 67.70 -106.23
CA GLY A 507 21.59 66.23 -106.05
C GLY A 507 21.18 65.81 -104.63
N VAL A 508 19.91 65.42 -104.44
CA VAL A 508 19.25 64.95 -103.21
C VAL A 508 18.81 63.48 -103.39
N ALA A 509 18.68 62.74 -102.26
CA ALA A 509 18.02 61.41 -102.01
C ALA A 509 19.02 60.25 -101.75
N THR A 510 18.89 59.36 -100.73
CA THR A 510 17.75 58.61 -100.14
C THR A 510 18.08 58.13 -98.69
N LEU A 511 17.25 58.34 -97.66
CA LEU A 511 16.10 57.56 -97.13
C LEU A 511 16.45 56.19 -96.48
N GLN A 512 16.27 55.97 -95.17
CA GLN A 512 14.98 55.80 -94.46
C GLN A 512 14.35 54.42 -94.76
N ALA A 513 15.04 53.35 -94.33
CA ALA A 513 14.62 51.95 -94.48
C ALA A 513 14.78 51.06 -93.21
N ASP A 514 15.45 51.49 -92.13
CA ASP A 514 15.86 50.54 -91.06
C ASP A 514 15.07 50.59 -89.74
N ILE A 515 14.01 51.39 -89.63
CA ILE A 515 13.30 51.58 -88.35
C ILE A 515 12.01 50.75 -88.21
N ALA A 516 11.55 50.08 -89.28
CA ALA A 516 10.35 49.25 -89.27
C ALA A 516 10.57 47.77 -88.86
N ALA A 517 11.81 47.33 -88.61
CA ALA A 517 12.14 45.91 -88.43
C ALA A 517 12.25 45.42 -86.96
N LEU A 518 12.05 46.27 -85.96
CA LEU A 518 12.25 45.90 -84.54
C LEU A 518 10.95 45.87 -83.69
N GLN A 519 9.77 46.07 -84.28
CA GLN A 519 8.49 46.05 -83.57
C GLN A 519 7.66 44.75 -83.75
N GLN A 520 8.19 43.73 -84.44
CA GLN A 520 7.50 42.45 -84.69
C GLN A 520 8.00 41.28 -83.82
N GLN A 521 8.97 41.47 -82.92
CA GLN A 521 9.54 40.40 -82.08
C GLN A 521 9.08 40.42 -80.60
N LEU A 522 8.14 41.29 -80.25
CA LEU A 522 7.60 41.38 -78.87
C LEU A 522 6.19 40.76 -78.71
N SER A 523 5.52 40.33 -79.79
CA SER A 523 4.18 39.74 -79.73
C SER A 523 4.14 38.22 -79.57
N ASP A 524 5.24 37.52 -79.85
CA ASP A 524 5.22 36.04 -80.00
C ASP A 524 5.69 35.26 -78.75
N VAL A 525 5.98 35.95 -77.64
CA VAL A 525 6.35 35.31 -76.35
C VAL A 525 5.19 35.30 -75.35
N GLN A 526 4.07 35.98 -75.64
CA GLN A 526 2.88 36.00 -74.77
C GLN A 526 1.80 34.99 -75.16
N ALA A 527 1.97 34.22 -76.25
CA ALA A 527 1.00 33.23 -76.73
C ALA A 527 1.36 31.75 -76.41
N SER A 528 2.48 31.46 -75.74
CA SER A 528 2.92 30.08 -75.44
C SER A 528 2.66 29.62 -73.99
N ARG A 529 2.03 30.46 -73.15
CA ARG A 529 1.71 30.15 -71.75
C ARG A 529 0.27 29.64 -71.54
N ALA A 530 -0.63 29.82 -72.51
CA ALA A 530 -2.02 29.36 -72.44
C ALA A 530 -2.25 27.93 -72.97
N GLU A 531 -1.25 27.32 -73.61
CA GLU A 531 -1.35 25.97 -74.22
C GLU A 531 -0.87 24.84 -73.28
N LEU A 532 -0.28 25.16 -72.13
CA LEU A 532 0.17 24.19 -71.12
C LEU A 532 -0.89 23.89 -70.04
N GLU A 533 -1.90 24.73 -69.86
CA GLU A 533 -3.03 24.48 -68.94
C GLU A 533 -4.13 23.58 -69.54
N LYS A 534 -4.07 23.30 -70.84
CA LYS A 534 -5.08 22.48 -71.55
C LYS A 534 -4.64 21.02 -71.79
N ARG A 535 -3.45 20.64 -71.32
CA ARG A 535 -2.87 19.29 -71.50
C ARG A 535 -2.69 18.48 -70.21
N LEU A 536 -3.30 18.90 -69.10
CA LEU A 536 -3.35 18.12 -67.84
C LEU A 536 -4.73 17.52 -67.53
N THR A 537 -5.71 17.62 -68.44
CA THR A 537 -7.11 17.22 -68.16
C THR A 537 -7.67 16.10 -69.04
N VAL A 538 -6.88 15.42 -69.88
CA VAL A 538 -7.40 14.29 -70.71
C VAL A 538 -6.38 13.16 -70.91
N ALA A 539 -5.87 12.58 -69.82
CA ALA A 539 -5.33 11.22 -69.84
C ALA A 539 -5.25 10.68 -68.42
N GLU A 540 -6.32 10.02 -67.96
CA GLU A 540 -6.24 8.82 -67.11
C GLU A 540 -7.66 8.35 -66.75
N ALA A 541 -8.23 7.55 -67.65
CA ALA A 541 -9.32 6.66 -67.35
C ALA A 541 -8.90 5.21 -67.64
N SER A 542 -9.24 4.32 -66.70
CA SER A 542 -9.46 2.87 -66.81
C SER A 542 -8.32 1.89 -66.45
N GLN A 543 -8.38 1.38 -65.21
CA GLN A 543 -8.42 -0.04 -64.75
C GLN A 543 -8.14 -0.04 -63.23
N GLY A 544 -9.14 -0.11 -62.33
CA GLY A 544 -9.77 -1.32 -61.78
C GLY A 544 -8.85 -1.95 -60.70
N GLU A 545 -9.20 -2.23 -59.45
CA GLU A 545 -10.43 -2.21 -58.65
C GLU A 545 -9.99 -2.47 -57.17
N ALA A 546 -10.83 -2.07 -56.20
CA ALA A 546 -10.87 -2.55 -54.80
C ALA A 546 -9.65 -2.39 -53.86
N GLY A 547 -9.71 -1.39 -52.97
CA GLY A 547 -8.91 -1.42 -51.72
C GLY A 547 -8.56 -0.09 -51.05
N ALA A 548 -8.93 1.07 -51.61
CA ALA A 548 -8.40 2.36 -51.14
C ALA A 548 -9.47 3.40 -50.76
N ASN A 549 -10.72 3.00 -50.53
CA ASN A 549 -11.82 3.93 -50.19
C ASN A 549 -12.23 3.92 -48.70
N ALA A 550 -11.49 3.24 -47.83
CA ALA A 550 -11.71 3.26 -46.37
C ALA A 550 -10.63 4.02 -45.57
N ARG A 551 -9.57 4.53 -46.22
CA ARG A 551 -8.48 5.29 -45.56
C ARG A 551 -8.51 6.80 -45.76
N ARG A 552 -9.23 7.31 -46.77
CA ARG A 552 -9.32 8.76 -47.06
C ARG A 552 -10.47 9.50 -46.37
N GLU A 553 -11.47 8.79 -45.85
CA GLU A 553 -12.51 9.40 -45.00
C GLU A 553 -12.05 9.57 -43.53
N LEU A 554 -11.02 8.85 -43.09
CA LEU A 554 -10.50 8.96 -41.72
C LEU A 554 -9.51 10.13 -41.56
N GLU A 555 -8.73 10.48 -42.60
CA GLU A 555 -7.80 11.62 -42.56
C GLU A 555 -8.50 12.98 -42.72
N LEU A 556 -9.68 13.03 -43.35
CA LEU A 556 -10.48 14.25 -43.51
C LEU A 556 -11.36 14.59 -42.28
N ALA A 557 -11.57 13.62 -41.37
CA ALA A 557 -12.23 13.85 -40.08
C ALA A 557 -11.25 14.40 -39.02
N VAL A 558 -10.00 13.94 -39.02
CA VAL A 558 -8.97 14.38 -38.05
C VAL A 558 -8.46 15.81 -38.33
N ALA A 559 -8.49 16.25 -39.60
CA ALA A 559 -8.11 17.62 -39.94
C ALA A 559 -9.18 18.67 -39.56
N ARG A 560 -10.45 18.27 -39.41
CA ARG A 560 -11.55 19.20 -39.07
C ARG A 560 -11.72 19.42 -37.56
N GLU A 561 -11.36 18.46 -36.70
CA GLU A 561 -11.38 18.68 -35.24
C GLU A 561 -10.16 19.46 -34.74
N LYS A 562 -9.02 19.39 -35.43
CA LYS A 562 -7.82 20.17 -35.08
C LYS A 562 -8.01 21.68 -35.30
N ALA A 563 -8.74 22.08 -36.33
CA ALA A 563 -9.04 23.49 -36.61
C ALA A 563 -10.03 24.12 -35.62
N ILE A 564 -10.96 23.33 -35.07
CA ILE A 564 -11.95 23.79 -34.06
C ILE A 564 -11.31 23.91 -32.66
N ALA A 565 -10.26 23.13 -32.38
CA ALA A 565 -9.49 23.23 -31.14
C ALA A 565 -8.54 24.46 -31.12
N GLU A 566 -7.95 24.82 -32.26
CA GLU A 566 -7.04 25.98 -32.36
C GLU A 566 -7.79 27.34 -32.30
N GLU A 567 -9.06 27.39 -32.77
CA GLU A 567 -9.90 28.59 -32.70
C GLU A 567 -10.46 28.86 -31.28
N ARG A 568 -10.70 27.80 -30.47
CA ARG A 568 -11.12 27.93 -29.06
C ARG A 568 -9.98 28.35 -28.12
N VAL A 569 -8.73 28.00 -28.44
CA VAL A 569 -7.55 28.47 -27.70
C VAL A 569 -7.27 29.94 -27.98
N ALA A 570 -7.53 30.44 -29.20
CA ALA A 570 -7.41 31.85 -29.53
C ALA A 570 -8.48 32.74 -28.86
N GLN A 571 -9.70 32.24 -28.64
CA GLN A 571 -10.75 32.95 -27.91
C GLN A 571 -10.49 33.04 -26.39
N LEU A 572 -9.92 32.00 -25.78
CA LEU A 572 -9.54 32.00 -24.36
C LEU A 572 -8.35 32.92 -24.04
N ILE A 573 -7.43 33.14 -24.99
CA ILE A 573 -6.30 34.07 -24.85
C ILE A 573 -6.78 35.54 -24.86
N VAL A 574 -7.91 35.85 -25.52
CA VAL A 574 -8.51 37.19 -25.53
C VAL A 574 -9.34 37.45 -24.26
N GLU A 575 -10.00 36.43 -23.69
CA GLU A 575 -10.76 36.57 -22.44
C GLU A 575 -9.85 36.71 -21.20
N VAL A 576 -8.71 36.03 -21.15
CA VAL A 576 -7.72 36.19 -20.06
C VAL A 576 -7.07 37.59 -20.07
N GLY A 577 -6.99 38.24 -21.24
CA GLY A 577 -6.51 39.63 -21.38
C GLY A 577 -7.41 40.70 -20.75
N THR A 578 -8.70 40.41 -20.54
CA THR A 578 -9.66 41.39 -20.01
C THR A 578 -9.85 41.34 -18.49
N TYR A 579 -9.43 40.26 -17.82
CA TYR A 579 -9.47 40.17 -16.35
C TYR A 579 -8.31 40.90 -15.66
N LYS A 580 -7.20 41.14 -16.35
CA LYS A 580 -6.06 41.91 -15.81
C LYS A 580 -6.34 43.42 -15.69
N LYS A 581 -7.45 43.91 -16.26
CA LYS A 581 -7.85 45.34 -16.22
C LYS A 581 -8.89 45.67 -15.13
N ARG A 582 -9.30 44.69 -14.31
CA ARG A 582 -10.24 44.89 -13.19
C ARG A 582 -9.73 44.50 -11.80
N ALA A 583 -8.47 44.10 -11.66
CA ALA A 583 -7.83 43.88 -10.36
C ALA A 583 -7.19 45.17 -9.79
N GLY A 584 -7.90 46.30 -9.91
CA GLY A 584 -7.52 47.58 -9.33
C GLY A 584 -8.29 47.83 -8.05
N LYS A 585 -8.03 47.01 -7.01
CA LYS A 585 -8.29 47.18 -5.56
C LYS A 585 -8.64 45.84 -4.93
N GLY A 586 -7.77 45.31 -4.05
CA GLY A 586 -8.13 44.21 -3.16
C GLY A 586 -6.94 43.43 -2.62
N GLU A 587 -6.22 43.99 -1.65
CA GLU A 587 -5.13 43.33 -0.90
C GLU A 587 -5.59 42.16 0.01
N THR A 588 -6.85 41.71 -0.04
CA THR A 588 -7.37 40.69 0.90
C THR A 588 -7.60 39.30 0.30
N LEU A 589 -7.61 39.15 -1.03
CA LEU A 589 -7.90 37.84 -1.66
C LEU A 589 -6.65 36.96 -1.87
N GLU A 590 -5.46 37.53 -2.03
CA GLU A 590 -4.23 36.75 -2.18
C GLU A 590 -3.78 36.09 -0.87
N ALA A 591 -4.06 36.73 0.28
CA ALA A 591 -3.79 36.16 1.60
C ALA A 591 -4.73 34.99 1.94
N GLU A 592 -6.02 35.09 1.57
CA GLU A 592 -6.99 34.00 1.76
C GLU A 592 -6.75 32.84 0.80
N LEU A 593 -6.31 33.10 -0.44
CA LEU A 593 -5.93 32.06 -1.40
C LEU A 593 -4.65 31.33 -0.98
N ALA A 594 -3.68 32.03 -0.38
CA ALA A 594 -2.48 31.41 0.19
C ALA A 594 -2.79 30.58 1.45
N ALA A 595 -3.67 31.07 2.34
CA ALA A 595 -4.07 30.35 3.54
C ALA A 595 -4.91 29.10 3.26
N THR A 596 -5.76 29.14 2.22
CA THR A 596 -6.55 27.98 1.77
C THR A 596 -5.69 26.97 1.03
N LYS A 597 -4.73 27.41 0.22
CA LYS A 597 -3.75 26.54 -0.44
C LYS A 597 -2.86 25.79 0.56
N ALA A 598 -2.38 26.48 1.60
CA ALA A 598 -1.58 25.85 2.66
C ALA A 598 -2.38 24.82 3.49
N ARG A 599 -3.68 25.05 3.71
CA ARG A 599 -4.57 24.07 4.36
C ARG A 599 -4.83 22.86 3.47
N LEU A 600 -4.96 23.07 2.16
CA LEU A 600 -5.17 21.99 1.18
C LEU A 600 -3.94 21.08 1.06
N GLU A 601 -2.74 21.66 1.00
CA GLU A 601 -1.47 20.93 0.95
C GLU A 601 -1.19 20.16 2.27
N ALA A 602 -1.63 20.70 3.42
CA ALA A 602 -1.54 19.99 4.70
C ALA A 602 -2.49 18.78 4.77
N THR A 603 -3.72 18.92 4.26
CA THR A 603 -4.67 17.80 4.18
C THR A 603 -4.29 16.76 3.12
N GLU A 604 -3.69 17.15 1.99
CA GLU A 604 -3.16 16.21 0.99
C GLU A 604 -2.03 15.36 1.57
N LYS A 605 -1.18 15.95 2.41
CA LYS A 605 -0.11 15.23 3.09
C LYS A 605 -0.64 14.24 4.14
N GLU A 606 -1.64 14.67 4.92
CA GLU A 606 -2.26 13.82 5.94
C GLU A 606 -3.03 12.63 5.33
N VAL A 607 -3.72 12.86 4.20
CA VAL A 607 -4.39 11.80 3.44
C VAL A 607 -3.38 10.90 2.71
N GLY A 608 -2.28 11.46 2.20
CA GLY A 608 -1.18 10.69 1.61
C GLY A 608 -0.50 9.76 2.61
N ASP A 609 -0.27 10.23 3.84
CA ASP A 609 0.34 9.44 4.92
C ASP A 609 -0.62 8.34 5.45
N GLU A 610 -1.94 8.58 5.47
CA GLU A 610 -2.98 7.58 5.77
C GLU A 610 -3.12 6.52 4.67
N LEU A 611 -3.02 6.92 3.39
CA LEU A 611 -3.07 6.00 2.25
C LEU A 611 -1.80 5.13 2.17
N ALA A 612 -0.62 5.70 2.43
CA ALA A 612 0.62 4.93 2.52
C ALA A 612 0.57 3.89 3.64
N LYS A 613 -0.04 4.21 4.79
CA LYS A 613 -0.27 3.24 5.88
C LYS A 613 -1.25 2.13 5.48
N ARG A 614 -2.26 2.42 4.67
CA ARG A 614 -3.21 1.42 4.15
C ARG A 614 -2.59 0.53 3.08
N ASP A 615 -1.74 1.07 2.21
CA ASP A 615 -1.06 0.30 1.17
C ASP A 615 -0.01 -0.66 1.76
N VAL A 616 0.68 -0.26 2.82
CA VAL A 616 1.54 -1.15 3.61
C VAL A 616 0.70 -2.27 4.26
N LEU A 617 -0.46 -1.95 4.82
CA LEU A 617 -1.40 -2.93 5.40
C LEU A 617 -1.95 -3.91 4.36
N ILE A 618 -2.23 -3.47 3.14
CA ILE A 618 -2.72 -4.33 2.05
C ILE A 618 -1.60 -5.24 1.54
N ALA A 619 -0.39 -4.74 1.37
CA ALA A 619 0.76 -5.56 0.98
C ALA A 619 1.10 -6.61 2.06
N GLU A 620 1.01 -6.24 3.33
CA GLU A 620 1.24 -7.14 4.45
C GLU A 620 0.16 -8.23 4.56
N LEU A 621 -1.11 -7.89 4.28
CA LEU A 621 -2.20 -8.87 4.23
C LEU A 621 -2.07 -9.81 3.03
N GLN A 622 -1.61 -9.33 1.86
CA GLN A 622 -1.36 -10.17 0.68
C GLN A 622 -0.19 -11.13 0.89
N THR A 623 0.87 -10.69 1.57
CA THR A 623 2.03 -11.54 1.89
C THR A 623 1.67 -12.63 2.92
N LYS A 624 0.78 -12.32 3.88
CA LYS A 624 0.26 -13.29 4.86
C LYS A 624 -0.74 -14.27 4.26
N LEU A 625 -1.54 -13.83 3.27
CA LEU A 625 -2.42 -14.73 2.52
C LEU A 625 -1.60 -15.75 1.72
N GLN A 626 -0.53 -15.30 1.05
CA GLN A 626 0.36 -16.19 0.29
C GLN A 626 1.09 -17.18 1.20
N ALA A 627 1.59 -16.74 2.36
CA ALA A 627 2.23 -17.62 3.33
C ALA A 627 1.25 -18.64 3.97
N ALA A 628 -0.04 -18.29 4.09
CA ALA A 628 -1.07 -19.19 4.57
C ALA A 628 -1.47 -20.24 3.51
N GLU A 629 -1.50 -19.86 2.24
CA GLU A 629 -1.68 -20.79 1.12
C GLU A 629 -0.51 -21.79 1.03
N ASP A 630 0.74 -21.30 1.16
CA ASP A 630 1.93 -22.15 1.17
C ASP A 630 1.98 -23.09 2.39
N ALA A 631 1.49 -22.64 3.56
CA ALA A 631 1.40 -23.46 4.78
C ALA A 631 0.25 -24.50 4.71
N ALA A 632 -0.86 -24.16 4.07
CA ALA A 632 -1.96 -25.08 3.82
C ALA A 632 -1.55 -26.16 2.80
N GLU A 633 -0.77 -25.82 1.78
CA GLU A 633 -0.18 -26.80 0.85
C GLU A 633 0.84 -27.70 1.55
N ALA A 634 1.65 -27.17 2.47
CA ALA A 634 2.60 -27.97 3.26
C ALA A 634 1.88 -28.95 4.22
N SER A 635 0.83 -28.49 4.92
CA SER A 635 0.00 -29.32 5.80
C SER A 635 -0.79 -30.38 5.03
N ALA A 636 -1.33 -30.02 3.86
CA ALA A 636 -1.97 -30.97 2.96
C ALA A 636 -0.97 -32.00 2.43
N ALA A 637 0.27 -31.60 2.13
CA ALA A 637 1.34 -32.52 1.73
C ALA A 637 1.75 -33.48 2.85
N GLU A 638 1.84 -33.02 4.10
CA GLU A 638 2.14 -33.87 5.26
C GLU A 638 1.00 -34.85 5.59
N ALA A 639 -0.25 -34.40 5.54
CA ALA A 639 -1.43 -35.26 5.69
C ALA A 639 -1.55 -36.28 4.54
N HIS A 640 -1.20 -35.90 3.32
CA HIS A 640 -1.18 -36.79 2.16
C HIS A 640 -0.03 -37.80 2.26
N THR A 641 1.12 -37.41 2.83
CA THR A 641 2.26 -38.30 3.07
C THR A 641 1.94 -39.30 4.19
N ALA A 642 1.29 -38.87 5.28
CA ALA A 642 0.82 -39.75 6.34
C ALA A 642 -0.25 -40.74 5.86
N ARG A 643 -1.20 -40.29 5.03
CA ARG A 643 -2.16 -41.19 4.36
C ARG A 643 -1.48 -42.17 3.42
N HIS A 644 -0.47 -41.72 2.65
CA HIS A 644 0.28 -42.59 1.75
C HIS A 644 1.06 -43.68 2.49
N MET A 645 1.67 -43.34 3.64
CA MET A 645 2.34 -44.28 4.54
C MET A 645 1.36 -45.30 5.14
N LEU A 646 0.14 -44.85 5.50
CA LEU A 646 -0.92 -45.73 6.00
C LEU A 646 -1.42 -46.70 4.92
N THR A 647 -1.61 -46.22 3.68
CA THR A 647 -1.96 -47.07 2.54
C THR A 647 -0.83 -48.02 2.11
N GLN A 648 0.44 -47.61 2.24
CA GLN A 648 1.58 -48.51 2.00
C GLN A 648 1.68 -49.59 3.07
N ALA A 649 1.40 -49.28 4.33
CA ALA A 649 1.34 -50.26 5.41
C ALA A 649 0.17 -51.24 5.23
N GLU A 650 -1.01 -50.77 4.76
CA GLU A 650 -2.15 -51.62 4.42
C GLU A 650 -1.90 -52.48 3.17
N ALA A 651 -1.23 -51.93 2.14
CA ALA A 651 -0.81 -52.69 0.96
C ALA A 651 0.23 -53.77 1.30
N ALA A 652 1.18 -53.48 2.21
CA ALA A 652 2.14 -54.46 2.70
C ALA A 652 1.48 -55.56 3.55
N ALA A 653 0.46 -55.22 4.35
CA ALA A 653 -0.31 -56.19 5.14
C ALA A 653 -1.20 -57.11 4.27
N THR A 654 -1.73 -56.60 3.15
CA THR A 654 -2.57 -57.38 2.22
C THR A 654 -1.77 -58.21 1.22
N ALA A 655 -0.54 -57.81 0.86
CA ALA A 655 0.36 -58.60 0.01
C ALA A 655 0.90 -59.88 0.69
N ALA A 656 0.83 -59.96 2.02
CA ALA A 656 1.23 -61.12 2.80
C ALA A 656 0.07 -62.12 2.95
N THR A 657 -0.27 -62.85 1.88
CA THR A 657 -1.10 -64.07 1.99
C THR A 657 -0.25 -65.30 1.58
N PRO A 658 -0.15 -66.36 2.41
CA PRO A 658 0.95 -67.31 2.31
C PRO A 658 0.57 -68.59 1.54
N ALA A 659 1.55 -69.14 0.81
CA ALA A 659 1.65 -70.58 0.56
C ALA A 659 2.68 -71.16 1.56
N PRO A 660 2.53 -72.41 2.03
CA PRO A 660 2.97 -72.82 3.36
C PRO A 660 4.47 -73.14 3.41
N ALA A 661 5.20 -72.53 4.33
CA ALA A 661 6.53 -72.99 4.73
C ALA A 661 6.81 -72.61 6.19
N ASN A 662 7.19 -73.61 6.99
CA ASN A 662 7.80 -73.60 8.33
C ASN A 662 7.22 -72.68 9.42
N ASP A 663 6.84 -73.32 10.54
CA ASP A 663 6.36 -72.69 11.78
C ASP A 663 7.29 -71.61 12.37
N ALA A 664 8.58 -71.63 12.02
CA ALA A 664 9.55 -70.61 12.46
C ALA A 664 9.36 -69.26 11.77
N GLU A 665 9.08 -69.23 10.46
CA GLU A 665 8.81 -67.99 9.72
C GLU A 665 7.45 -67.40 10.11
N LEU A 666 6.51 -68.27 10.48
CA LEU A 666 5.18 -67.88 10.97
C LEU A 666 5.26 -67.22 12.36
N ALA A 667 6.22 -67.61 13.20
CA ALA A 667 6.49 -66.96 14.48
C ALA A 667 7.11 -65.57 14.31
N ASP A 668 8.06 -65.40 13.38
CA ASP A 668 8.67 -64.10 13.10
C ASP A 668 7.68 -63.13 12.42
N LEU A 669 6.85 -63.61 11.50
CA LEU A 669 5.76 -62.82 10.91
C LEU A 669 4.74 -62.39 11.94
N ARG A 670 4.38 -63.25 12.91
CA ARG A 670 3.50 -62.88 14.03
C ARG A 670 4.13 -61.78 14.88
N LYS A 671 5.43 -61.86 15.15
CA LYS A 671 6.17 -60.86 15.93
C LYS A 671 6.27 -59.51 15.21
N GLN A 672 6.48 -59.52 13.90
CA GLN A 672 6.45 -58.31 13.06
C GLN A 672 5.05 -57.70 12.99
N LEU A 673 4.00 -58.52 12.88
CA LEU A 673 2.62 -58.05 12.87
C LEU A 673 2.22 -57.45 14.23
N GLU A 674 2.70 -58.01 15.33
CA GLU A 674 2.50 -57.49 16.69
C GLU A 674 3.24 -56.15 16.89
N GLN A 675 4.45 -56.00 16.36
CA GLN A 675 5.17 -54.72 16.33
C GLN A 675 4.45 -53.65 15.50
N LEU A 676 3.93 -54.00 14.32
CA LEU A 676 3.18 -53.06 13.48
C LEU A 676 1.84 -52.66 14.11
N MET A 677 1.16 -53.58 14.81
CA MET A 677 -0.04 -53.24 15.57
C MET A 677 0.26 -52.34 16.78
N ALA A 678 1.40 -52.53 17.45
CA ALA A 678 1.86 -51.65 18.52
C ALA A 678 2.25 -50.24 18.02
N GLN A 679 2.93 -50.14 16.87
CA GLN A 679 3.20 -48.84 16.24
C GLN A 679 1.92 -48.12 15.82
N ARG A 680 0.94 -48.86 15.29
CA ARG A 680 -0.37 -48.30 14.91
C ARG A 680 -1.12 -47.78 16.14
N SER A 681 -1.10 -48.50 17.26
CA SER A 681 -1.77 -48.07 18.50
C SER A 681 -1.08 -46.86 19.14
N GLU A 682 0.25 -46.77 19.06
CA GLU A 682 1.01 -45.62 19.55
C GLU A 682 0.76 -44.36 18.71
N MET A 683 0.71 -44.49 17.37
CA MET A 683 0.42 -43.36 16.48
C MET A 683 -1.03 -42.86 16.63
N THR A 684 -1.98 -43.76 16.91
CA THR A 684 -3.37 -43.37 17.22
C THR A 684 -3.49 -42.70 18.58
N LEU A 685 -2.74 -43.13 19.60
CA LEU A 685 -2.66 -42.46 20.90
C LEU A 685 -2.08 -41.05 20.79
N GLN A 686 -1.05 -40.84 19.96
CA GLN A 686 -0.49 -39.52 19.71
C GLN A 686 -1.49 -38.58 19.02
N LEU A 687 -2.25 -39.09 18.04
CA LEU A 687 -3.31 -38.33 17.39
C LEU A 687 -4.42 -37.93 18.38
N VAL A 688 -4.83 -38.82 19.28
CA VAL A 688 -5.84 -38.53 20.31
C VAL A 688 -5.31 -37.51 21.33
N ALA A 689 -4.04 -37.61 21.76
CA ALA A 689 -3.45 -36.64 22.69
C ALA A 689 -3.35 -35.22 22.10
N ILE A 690 -3.00 -35.11 20.81
CA ILE A 690 -2.98 -33.83 20.08
C ILE A 690 -4.40 -33.27 19.96
N GLN A 691 -5.40 -34.14 19.74
CA GLN A 691 -6.81 -33.75 19.65
C GLN A 691 -7.38 -33.27 21.00
N ASP A 692 -7.05 -33.93 22.11
CA ASP A 692 -7.47 -33.54 23.45
C ASP A 692 -6.85 -32.20 23.89
N GLU A 693 -5.58 -31.95 23.54
CA GLU A 693 -4.94 -30.68 23.86
C GLU A 693 -5.48 -29.52 23.00
N ALA A 694 -5.82 -29.78 21.74
CA ALA A 694 -6.55 -28.83 20.91
C ALA A 694 -7.93 -28.50 21.50
N GLN A 695 -8.65 -29.50 22.02
CA GLN A 695 -9.97 -29.33 22.63
C GLN A 695 -9.93 -28.45 23.89
N ARG A 696 -8.92 -28.63 24.76
CA ARG A 696 -8.77 -27.79 25.97
C ARG A 696 -8.51 -26.32 25.62
N ARG A 697 -7.72 -26.04 24.60
CA ARG A 697 -7.45 -24.66 24.15
C ARG A 697 -8.69 -23.99 23.54
N ILE A 698 -9.57 -24.78 22.92
CA ILE A 698 -10.87 -24.31 22.43
C ILE A 698 -11.77 -23.89 23.60
N ASP A 699 -11.86 -24.71 24.64
CA ASP A 699 -12.70 -24.42 25.80
C ASP A 699 -12.23 -23.15 26.54
N ASP A 700 -10.92 -22.97 26.74
CA ASP A 700 -10.35 -21.75 27.34
C ASP A 700 -10.63 -20.49 26.51
N ALA A 701 -10.55 -20.58 25.18
CA ALA A 701 -10.85 -19.48 24.28
C ALA A 701 -12.34 -19.10 24.28
N THR A 702 -13.25 -20.08 24.43
CA THR A 702 -14.70 -19.80 24.54
C THR A 702 -15.05 -19.09 25.84
N LEU A 703 -14.39 -19.43 26.95
CA LEU A 703 -14.53 -18.73 28.22
C LEU A 703 -14.00 -17.28 28.13
N ALA A 704 -12.88 -17.05 27.45
CA ALA A 704 -12.35 -15.70 27.23
C ALA A 704 -13.27 -14.84 26.35
N ARG A 705 -13.86 -15.42 25.29
CA ARG A 705 -14.79 -14.72 24.40
C ARG A 705 -16.09 -14.33 25.11
N THR A 706 -16.68 -15.23 25.88
CA THR A 706 -17.91 -14.94 26.64
C THR A 706 -17.67 -13.86 27.71
N ALA A 707 -16.47 -13.79 28.30
CA ALA A 707 -16.07 -12.70 29.19
C ALA A 707 -15.95 -11.34 28.46
N LEU A 708 -15.38 -11.31 27.26
CA LEU A 708 -15.27 -10.09 26.45
C LEU A 708 -16.61 -9.60 25.87
N GLU A 709 -17.51 -10.52 25.51
CA GLU A 709 -18.87 -10.20 25.08
C GLU A 709 -19.69 -9.62 26.25
N ALA A 710 -19.56 -10.18 27.45
CA ALA A 710 -20.17 -9.62 28.67
C ALA A 710 -19.67 -8.18 28.96
N GLN A 711 -18.36 -7.94 28.82
CA GLN A 711 -17.77 -6.62 29.02
C GLN A 711 -18.22 -5.59 27.97
N ASN A 712 -18.40 -6.01 26.71
CA ASN A 712 -18.95 -5.14 25.66
C ASN A 712 -20.41 -4.78 25.88
N ILE A 713 -21.21 -5.71 26.42
CA ILE A 713 -22.61 -5.44 26.80
C ILE A 713 -22.65 -4.43 27.95
N GLU A 714 -21.78 -4.58 28.95
CA GLU A 714 -21.68 -3.64 30.08
C GLU A 714 -21.27 -2.23 29.62
N LEU A 715 -20.28 -2.11 28.73
CA LEU A 715 -19.86 -0.82 28.16
C LEU A 715 -20.97 -0.15 27.33
N ARG A 716 -21.76 -0.94 26.59
CA ARG A 716 -22.93 -0.42 25.86
C ARG A 716 -24.02 0.09 26.80
N GLN A 717 -24.31 -0.64 27.88
CA GLN A 717 -25.26 -0.19 28.90
C GLN A 717 -24.79 1.08 29.63
N GLN A 718 -23.49 1.21 29.87
CA GLN A 718 -22.92 2.44 30.46
C GLN A 718 -22.98 3.63 29.49
N LEU A 719 -22.77 3.40 28.19
CA LEU A 719 -22.89 4.42 27.15
C LEU A 719 -24.35 4.89 26.99
N GLU A 720 -25.30 3.97 27.00
CA GLU A 720 -26.74 4.23 26.92
C GLU A 720 -27.23 4.99 28.17
N ALA A 721 -26.82 4.56 29.37
CA ALA A 721 -27.10 5.26 30.61
C ALA A 721 -26.45 6.66 30.71
N ALA A 722 -25.32 6.89 30.01
CA ALA A 722 -24.69 8.20 29.91
C ALA A 722 -25.42 9.13 28.92
N GLN A 723 -25.96 8.56 27.83
CA GLN A 723 -26.75 9.30 26.84
C GLN A 723 -28.13 9.71 27.38
N ASP A 724 -28.80 8.83 28.13
CA ASP A 724 -30.10 9.14 28.74
C ASP A 724 -30.01 10.24 29.82
N ARG A 725 -28.86 10.37 30.48
CA ARG A 725 -28.60 11.42 31.48
C ARG A 725 -28.42 12.82 30.89
N GLN A 726 -28.26 12.97 29.58
CA GLN A 726 -28.18 14.27 28.92
C GLN A 726 -29.55 14.79 28.41
N ALA A 727 -30.62 13.99 28.48
CA ALA A 727 -31.88 14.30 27.79
C ALA A 727 -33.10 14.64 28.68
N THR A 728 -33.01 14.70 30.02
CA THR A 728 -34.20 14.99 30.85
C THR A 728 -33.94 15.90 32.08
N PRO A 729 -34.66 17.04 32.21
CA PRO A 729 -34.74 17.79 33.47
C PRO A 729 -35.78 17.16 34.41
N ALA A 730 -35.36 16.85 35.63
CA ALA A 730 -36.16 16.16 36.65
C ALA A 730 -37.27 17.04 37.27
N PRO A 731 -38.48 16.49 37.53
CA PRO A 731 -39.50 17.15 38.34
C PRO A 731 -39.39 16.78 39.83
N VAL A 732 -39.62 17.80 40.66
CA VAL A 732 -39.73 17.77 42.11
C VAL A 732 -41.15 17.32 42.51
N THR A 733 -41.29 16.30 43.36
CA THR A 733 -42.54 16.11 44.13
C THR A 733 -42.37 15.32 45.44
N GLU A 734 -42.56 16.07 46.53
CA GLU A 734 -43.27 15.80 47.79
C GLU A 734 -43.46 14.37 48.34
N ALA A 735 -43.11 14.22 49.62
CA ALA A 735 -43.38 13.06 50.47
C ALA A 735 -44.36 13.42 51.60
N SER A 736 -45.26 12.50 51.96
CA SER A 736 -46.03 12.47 53.23
C SER A 736 -46.74 11.11 53.47
N PRO A 737 -47.27 10.78 54.67
CA PRO A 737 -46.66 9.81 55.59
C PRO A 737 -47.64 8.75 56.20
N ALA A 738 -47.15 7.98 57.21
CA ALA A 738 -47.82 7.04 58.15
C ALA A 738 -47.61 5.53 57.81
N SER A 739 -47.42 4.58 58.75
CA SER A 739 -47.89 4.45 60.14
C SER A 739 -46.97 3.61 61.07
N LEU A 740 -46.92 3.99 62.35
CA LEU A 740 -46.99 3.22 63.63
C LEU A 740 -46.91 1.66 63.56
N ALA A 741 -46.26 0.87 64.44
CA ALA A 741 -45.98 0.98 65.88
C ALA A 741 -44.97 -0.09 66.35
N ASN A 742 -44.10 0.20 67.34
CA ASN A 742 -43.99 -0.59 68.58
C ASN A 742 -43.00 0.05 69.56
N THR A 743 -43.50 0.50 70.71
CA THR A 743 -42.76 1.33 71.67
C THR A 743 -42.60 0.61 73.00
N SER A 744 -41.35 0.43 73.43
CA SER A 744 -40.99 0.41 74.87
C SER A 744 -39.49 0.58 75.12
N ARG A 745 -38.61 0.28 74.15
CA ARG A 745 -37.15 0.51 74.25
C ARG A 745 -36.68 1.90 73.77
N GLN A 746 -37.60 2.76 73.33
CA GLN A 746 -37.30 4.05 72.69
C GLN A 746 -37.18 5.23 73.68
N ARG A 747 -37.56 5.03 74.94
CA ARG A 747 -37.64 6.11 75.93
C ARG A 747 -36.27 6.65 76.37
N ASP A 748 -35.25 5.79 76.42
CA ASP A 748 -33.89 6.22 76.79
C ASP A 748 -33.11 6.86 75.63
N ARG A 749 -33.47 6.56 74.38
CA ARG A 749 -32.92 7.24 73.19
C ARG A 749 -33.55 8.62 72.97
N LEU A 750 -34.81 8.81 73.36
CA LEU A 750 -35.54 10.08 73.22
C LEU A 750 -34.99 11.21 74.10
N MET A 751 -34.43 10.91 75.27
CA MET A 751 -33.86 11.94 76.15
C MET A 751 -32.54 12.51 75.60
N ARG A 752 -31.78 11.73 74.80
CA ARG A 752 -30.60 12.23 74.08
C ARG A 752 -30.99 12.97 72.79
N GLN A 753 -32.05 12.53 72.10
CA GLN A 753 -32.59 13.22 70.93
C GLN A 753 -33.27 14.56 71.27
N ALA A 754 -33.88 14.71 72.45
CA ALA A 754 -34.52 15.96 72.86
C ALA A 754 -33.52 17.13 73.04
N ARG A 755 -32.26 16.84 73.40
CA ARG A 755 -31.20 17.87 73.47
C ARG A 755 -30.74 18.29 72.07
N ASN A 756 -30.61 17.34 71.14
CA ASN A 756 -30.26 17.62 69.75
C ASN A 756 -31.39 18.33 68.99
N LEU A 757 -32.66 18.05 69.32
CA LEU A 757 -33.83 18.71 68.74
C LEU A 757 -33.96 20.19 69.14
N ARG A 758 -33.45 20.61 70.29
CA ARG A 758 -33.42 22.04 70.66
C ARG A 758 -32.37 22.81 69.89
N ALA A 759 -31.19 22.21 69.64
CA ALA A 759 -30.17 22.79 68.78
C ALA A 759 -30.65 22.87 67.31
N TYR A 760 -31.28 21.80 66.82
CA TYR A 760 -31.82 21.76 65.47
C TYR A 760 -32.97 22.76 65.25
N ARG A 761 -33.87 22.94 66.23
CA ARG A 761 -34.96 23.94 66.13
C ARG A 761 -34.49 25.40 66.12
N LYS A 762 -33.29 25.67 66.64
CA LYS A 762 -32.68 27.01 66.55
C LYS A 762 -32.13 27.23 65.14
N GLN A 763 -31.43 26.25 64.60
CA GLN A 763 -30.86 26.26 63.26
C GLN A 763 -31.94 26.32 62.16
N VAL A 764 -33.09 25.66 62.37
CA VAL A 764 -34.25 25.71 61.45
C VAL A 764 -34.96 27.07 61.49
N ARG A 765 -34.91 27.80 62.62
CA ARG A 765 -35.47 29.16 62.69
C ARG A 765 -34.58 30.17 61.96
N GLU A 766 -33.27 30.00 62.05
CA GLU A 766 -32.30 30.80 61.30
C GLU A 766 -32.35 30.47 59.80
N SER A 767 -32.60 29.21 59.39
CA SER A 767 -32.77 28.86 57.97
C SER A 767 -34.13 29.25 57.37
N MET A 768 -35.19 29.31 58.18
CA MET A 768 -36.50 29.81 57.74
C MET A 768 -36.46 31.32 57.48
N ALA A 769 -35.69 32.09 58.25
CA ALA A 769 -35.51 33.52 58.03
C ALA A 769 -34.77 33.81 56.71
N THR A 770 -33.76 33.01 56.36
CA THR A 770 -33.03 33.16 55.09
C THR A 770 -33.84 32.64 53.89
N MET A 771 -34.67 31.61 54.06
CA MET A 771 -35.59 31.17 53.00
C MET A 771 -36.74 32.15 52.71
N GLY A 772 -37.07 33.04 53.66
CA GLY A 772 -38.02 34.13 53.43
C GLY A 772 -37.51 35.13 52.41
N GLN A 773 -36.26 35.59 52.56
CA GLN A 773 -35.62 36.51 51.61
C GLN A 773 -35.38 35.86 50.23
N ASN A 774 -34.95 34.60 50.20
CA ASN A 774 -34.73 33.90 48.93
C ASN A 774 -36.02 33.64 48.14
N ARG A 775 -37.20 33.61 48.80
CA ARG A 775 -38.49 33.45 48.12
C ARG A 775 -38.94 34.70 47.39
N GLU A 776 -38.61 35.88 47.91
CA GLU A 776 -38.90 37.15 47.25
C GLU A 776 -37.97 37.37 46.04
N GLU A 777 -36.69 37.01 46.14
CA GLU A 777 -35.77 37.02 44.99
C GLU A 777 -36.17 36.01 43.91
N LEU A 778 -36.59 34.79 44.29
CA LEU A 778 -37.09 33.78 43.34
C LEU A 778 -38.40 34.19 42.66
N ALA A 779 -39.25 34.97 43.33
CA ALA A 779 -40.47 35.50 42.72
C ALA A 779 -40.14 36.57 41.67
N ALA A 780 -39.16 37.43 41.94
CA ALA A 780 -38.69 38.44 40.99
C ALA A 780 -37.97 37.80 39.77
N GLU A 781 -37.15 36.76 39.99
CA GLU A 781 -36.53 36.02 38.87
C GLU A 781 -37.55 35.30 37.98
N ARG A 782 -38.64 34.78 38.56
CA ARG A 782 -39.69 34.09 37.79
C ARG A 782 -40.44 35.02 36.85
N GLU A 783 -40.63 36.29 37.20
CA GLU A 783 -41.23 37.26 36.27
C GLU A 783 -40.26 37.66 35.14
N GLN A 784 -38.96 37.81 35.43
CA GLN A 784 -37.96 38.02 34.38
C GLN A 784 -37.85 36.83 33.42
N LEU A 785 -37.98 35.60 33.94
CA LEU A 785 -37.94 34.40 33.11
C LEU A 785 -39.18 34.25 32.22
N LYS A 786 -40.36 34.70 32.65
CA LYS A 786 -41.56 34.71 31.80
C LYS A 786 -41.40 35.65 30.60
N LEU A 787 -40.92 36.87 30.83
CA LEU A 787 -40.64 37.83 29.76
C LEU A 787 -39.57 37.33 28.78
N ARG A 788 -38.52 36.66 29.28
CA ARG A 788 -37.51 36.03 28.41
C ARG A 788 -38.08 34.87 27.61
N ARG A 789 -38.96 34.06 28.21
CA ARG A 789 -39.58 32.91 27.53
C ARG A 789 -40.47 33.34 26.37
N GLU A 790 -41.28 34.38 26.56
CA GLU A 790 -42.11 34.94 25.48
C GLU A 790 -41.26 35.52 24.33
N SER A 791 -40.14 36.18 24.65
CA SER A 791 -39.19 36.65 23.62
C SER A 791 -38.49 35.50 22.88
N LEU A 792 -38.18 34.41 23.58
CA LEU A 792 -37.55 33.23 22.99
C LEU A 792 -38.53 32.44 22.12
N GLU A 793 -39.82 32.39 22.45
CA GLU A 793 -40.82 31.75 21.59
C GLU A 793 -41.05 32.52 20.28
N GLN A 794 -41.01 33.85 20.30
CA GLN A 794 -41.06 34.66 19.07
C GLN A 794 -39.82 34.47 18.20
N VAL A 795 -38.64 34.41 18.81
CA VAL A 795 -37.38 34.11 18.12
C VAL A 795 -37.37 32.67 17.59
N LYS A 796 -37.91 31.71 18.35
CA LYS A 796 -38.02 30.31 17.94
C LYS A 796 -38.92 30.14 16.72
N ARG A 797 -40.07 30.82 16.65
CA ARG A 797 -40.95 30.78 15.47
C ARG A 797 -40.30 31.40 14.23
N LEU A 798 -39.46 32.43 14.40
CA LEU A 798 -38.69 33.01 13.28
C LEU A 798 -37.52 32.12 12.87
N LEU A 799 -36.87 31.45 13.82
CA LEU A 799 -35.81 30.48 13.57
C LEU A 799 -36.34 29.21 12.93
N GLU A 800 -37.45 28.62 13.38
CA GLU A 800 -38.08 27.44 12.75
C GLU A 800 -38.46 27.74 11.29
N LYS A 801 -38.92 28.97 11.00
CA LYS A 801 -39.22 29.41 9.62
C LYS A 801 -37.97 29.61 8.77
N GLN A 802 -36.84 30.05 9.34
CA GLN A 802 -35.56 30.12 8.63
C GLN A 802 -34.86 28.76 8.53
N GLU A 803 -35.02 27.88 9.51
CA GLU A 803 -34.45 26.54 9.57
C GLU A 803 -35.13 25.61 8.57
N MET A 804 -36.45 25.70 8.35
CA MET A 804 -37.10 24.95 7.27
C MET A 804 -36.58 25.37 5.88
N VAL A 805 -36.34 26.67 5.67
CA VAL A 805 -35.82 27.20 4.40
C VAL A 805 -34.33 26.86 4.21
N MET A 806 -33.54 26.85 5.29
CA MET A 806 -32.15 26.40 5.25
C MET A 806 -32.03 24.88 5.13
N ALA A 807 -32.88 24.10 5.78
CA ALA A 807 -32.88 22.63 5.69
C ALA A 807 -33.16 22.16 4.26
N ARG A 808 -34.09 22.82 3.55
CA ARG A 808 -34.36 22.52 2.13
C ARG A 808 -33.16 22.84 1.23
N LYS A 809 -32.45 23.96 1.49
CA LYS A 809 -31.22 24.32 0.75
C LYS A 809 -30.00 23.47 1.13
N LEU A 810 -29.90 23.02 2.38
CA LEU A 810 -28.82 22.16 2.85
C LEU A 810 -29.00 20.71 2.37
N ALA A 811 -30.23 20.22 2.26
CA ALA A 811 -30.52 18.90 1.70
C ALA A 811 -30.12 18.82 0.21
N ASP A 812 -30.47 19.83 -0.60
CA ASP A 812 -30.07 19.88 -2.02
C ASP A 812 -28.56 20.02 -2.20
N HIS A 813 -27.90 20.82 -1.35
CA HIS A 813 -26.46 21.01 -1.45
C HIS A 813 -25.66 19.78 -0.97
N ASN A 814 -26.16 19.06 0.04
CA ASN A 814 -25.52 17.84 0.53
C ASN A 814 -25.74 16.67 -0.45
N ALA A 815 -26.92 16.54 -1.06
CA ALA A 815 -27.16 15.54 -2.10
C ALA A 815 -26.21 15.70 -3.29
N LEU A 816 -25.98 16.95 -3.75
CA LEU A 816 -25.05 17.24 -4.83
C LEU A 816 -23.59 16.90 -4.44
N LYS A 817 -23.19 17.21 -3.21
CA LYS A 817 -21.85 16.87 -2.68
C LYS A 817 -21.64 15.36 -2.57
N THR A 818 -22.66 14.61 -2.13
CA THR A 818 -22.58 13.15 -2.03
C THR A 818 -22.46 12.51 -3.41
N VAL A 819 -23.22 12.98 -4.41
CA VAL A 819 -23.10 12.49 -5.80
C VAL A 819 -21.74 12.82 -6.41
N ALA A 820 -21.21 14.02 -6.17
CA ALA A 820 -19.88 14.40 -6.64
C ALA A 820 -18.76 13.58 -5.96
N ALA A 821 -18.85 13.35 -4.65
CA ALA A 821 -17.90 12.53 -3.90
C ALA A 821 -17.89 11.07 -4.39
N VAL A 822 -19.07 10.49 -4.64
CA VAL A 822 -19.18 9.14 -5.21
C VAL A 822 -18.61 9.09 -6.63
N GLY A 823 -18.83 10.12 -7.46
CA GLY A 823 -18.25 10.22 -8.79
C GLY A 823 -16.72 10.26 -8.78
N ILE A 824 -16.13 11.09 -7.91
CA ILE A 824 -14.67 11.19 -7.75
C ILE A 824 -14.08 9.87 -7.23
N PHE A 825 -14.75 9.23 -6.27
CA PHE A 825 -14.32 7.94 -5.71
C PHE A 825 -14.27 6.83 -6.78
N VAL A 826 -15.28 6.76 -7.66
CA VAL A 826 -15.30 5.80 -8.79
C VAL A 826 -14.15 6.08 -9.77
N ILE A 827 -13.85 7.35 -10.06
CA ILE A 827 -12.72 7.73 -10.92
C ILE A 827 -11.37 7.35 -10.28
N MET A 828 -11.21 7.53 -8.97
CA MET A 828 -9.99 7.13 -8.25
C MET A 828 -9.78 5.62 -8.27
N ILE A 829 -10.84 4.82 -8.06
CA ILE A 829 -10.76 3.36 -8.15
C ILE A 829 -10.37 2.94 -9.57
N LEU A 830 -10.99 3.53 -10.60
CA LEU A 830 -10.65 3.25 -11.99
C LEU A 830 -9.21 3.62 -12.33
N GLY A 831 -8.74 4.78 -11.85
CA GLY A 831 -7.36 5.22 -12.02
C GLY A 831 -6.36 4.28 -11.33
N GLY A 832 -6.64 3.86 -10.09
CA GLY A 832 -5.80 2.93 -9.34
C GLY A 832 -5.71 1.55 -9.98
N VAL A 833 -6.85 1.01 -10.43
CA VAL A 833 -6.89 -0.29 -11.13
C VAL A 833 -6.18 -0.21 -12.48
N PHE A 834 -6.33 0.89 -13.22
CA PHE A 834 -5.62 1.10 -14.48
C PHE A 834 -4.10 1.16 -14.29
N LEU A 835 -3.59 1.91 -13.30
CA LEU A 835 -2.16 1.95 -12.99
C LEU A 835 -1.63 0.60 -12.51
N GLY A 836 -2.38 -0.13 -11.69
CA GLY A 836 -2.00 -1.46 -11.20
C GLY A 836 -1.86 -2.47 -12.33
N VAL A 837 -2.82 -2.46 -13.27
CA VAL A 837 -2.79 -3.32 -14.46
C VAL A 837 -1.66 -2.91 -15.40
N TYR A 838 -1.43 -1.62 -15.60
CA TYR A 838 -0.33 -1.14 -16.44
C TYR A 838 1.05 -1.58 -15.91
N LYS A 839 1.26 -1.60 -14.59
CA LYS A 839 2.49 -2.12 -13.98
C LYS A 839 2.61 -3.64 -14.06
N PHE A 840 1.50 -4.37 -14.01
CA PHE A 840 1.50 -5.84 -14.11
C PHE A 840 1.67 -6.36 -15.54
N VAL A 841 1.37 -5.54 -16.54
CA VAL A 841 1.40 -5.89 -17.97
C VAL A 841 2.73 -5.48 -18.61
N ASN A 842 3.86 -5.64 -17.91
CA ASN A 842 5.15 -5.53 -18.58
C ASN A 842 5.32 -6.74 -19.52
N PRO A 843 5.47 -6.54 -20.84
CA PRO A 843 5.57 -7.63 -21.79
C PRO A 843 6.81 -8.47 -21.48
N LEU A 844 6.60 -9.73 -21.07
CA LEU A 844 7.67 -10.69 -20.87
C LEU A 844 8.05 -11.29 -22.23
N TYR A 845 9.29 -11.07 -22.63
CA TYR A 845 9.88 -11.66 -23.81
C TYR A 845 10.69 -12.89 -23.43
N ARG A 846 10.64 -13.91 -24.28
CA ARG A 846 11.42 -15.15 -24.13
C ARG A 846 12.22 -15.38 -25.39
N SER A 847 13.50 -15.70 -25.24
CA SER A 847 14.34 -16.13 -26.36
C SER A 847 15.16 -17.35 -25.97
N GLU A 848 15.58 -18.13 -26.96
CA GLU A 848 16.23 -19.43 -26.80
C GLU A 848 17.43 -19.53 -27.71
N ALA A 849 18.61 -19.79 -27.14
CA ALA A 849 19.79 -20.22 -27.88
C ALA A 849 19.99 -21.73 -27.68
N VAL A 850 20.37 -22.45 -28.73
CA VAL A 850 20.63 -23.88 -28.66
C VAL A 850 22.10 -24.15 -28.93
N VAL A 851 22.76 -24.85 -28.01
CA VAL A 851 24.16 -25.23 -28.10
C VAL A 851 24.27 -26.75 -28.22
N GLN A 852 25.04 -27.24 -29.21
CA GLN A 852 25.40 -28.65 -29.29
C GLN A 852 26.49 -28.97 -28.28
N LEU A 853 26.25 -29.99 -27.48
CA LEU A 853 27.22 -30.52 -26.54
C LEU A 853 28.04 -31.62 -27.20
N ALA A 854 29.37 -31.59 -26.99
CA ALA A 854 30.28 -32.65 -27.38
C ALA A 854 30.72 -33.43 -26.12
N PRO A 855 29.92 -34.41 -25.66
CA PRO A 855 30.32 -35.22 -24.52
C PRO A 855 31.61 -36.01 -24.84
N PRO A 856 32.48 -36.26 -23.85
CA PRO A 856 33.60 -37.18 -23.99
C PRO A 856 33.16 -38.52 -24.61
N ALA A 857 33.99 -39.07 -25.50
CA ALA A 857 33.67 -40.31 -26.18
C ALA A 857 33.44 -41.46 -25.17
N ASN A 858 32.40 -42.26 -25.42
CA ASN A 858 32.07 -43.51 -24.69
C ASN A 858 31.64 -43.37 -23.22
N LEU A 859 31.01 -42.27 -22.82
CA LEU A 859 30.38 -42.19 -21.50
C LEU A 859 29.15 -43.12 -21.40
N PRO A 860 29.06 -43.99 -20.37
CA PRO A 860 27.85 -44.76 -20.10
C PRO A 860 26.68 -43.82 -19.72
N ALA A 861 25.43 -44.24 -19.99
CA ALA A 861 24.22 -43.43 -19.79
C ALA A 861 24.12 -42.68 -18.45
N PRO A 862 24.44 -43.27 -17.27
CA PRO A 862 24.39 -42.54 -16.00
C PRO A 862 25.48 -41.44 -15.90
N GLU A 863 26.67 -41.69 -16.44
CA GLU A 863 27.75 -40.70 -16.46
C GLU A 863 27.50 -39.59 -17.47
N LEU A 864 26.84 -39.92 -18.60
CA LEU A 864 26.38 -38.92 -19.55
C LEU A 864 25.38 -37.97 -18.89
N ASN A 865 24.38 -38.48 -18.15
CA ASN A 865 23.42 -37.64 -17.44
C ASN A 865 24.08 -36.78 -16.34
N ALA A 866 25.04 -37.34 -15.60
CA ALA A 866 25.79 -36.57 -14.60
C ALA A 866 26.64 -35.47 -15.26
N TRP A 867 27.28 -35.77 -16.39
CA TRP A 867 28.04 -34.80 -17.17
C TRP A 867 27.13 -33.69 -17.72
N LEU A 868 26.00 -34.04 -18.31
CA LEU A 868 24.98 -33.11 -18.83
C LEU A 868 24.44 -32.19 -17.73
N THR A 869 24.19 -32.73 -16.54
CA THR A 869 23.75 -31.95 -15.37
C THR A 869 24.82 -30.95 -14.94
N ARG A 870 26.10 -31.35 -14.90
CA ARG A 870 27.21 -30.44 -14.62
C ARG A 870 27.33 -29.32 -15.67
N GLN A 871 27.08 -29.61 -16.95
CA GLN A 871 27.06 -28.58 -18.00
C GLN A 871 25.93 -27.57 -17.79
N GLY A 872 24.74 -28.02 -17.38
CA GLY A 872 23.62 -27.14 -17.04
C GLY A 872 23.88 -26.27 -15.81
N GLU A 873 24.53 -26.83 -14.78
CA GLU A 873 24.85 -26.11 -13.55
C GLU A 873 25.93 -25.04 -13.76
N ALA A 874 26.90 -25.30 -14.63
CA ALA A 874 27.94 -24.33 -14.99
C ALA A 874 27.42 -23.08 -15.71
N LEU A 875 26.24 -23.16 -16.36
CA LEU A 875 25.56 -21.98 -16.91
C LEU A 875 24.91 -21.11 -15.83
N ARG A 876 24.56 -21.69 -14.68
CA ARG A 876 23.88 -21.01 -13.57
C ARG A 876 24.86 -20.48 -12.53
N THR A 877 26.02 -21.12 -12.40
CA THR A 877 27.02 -20.83 -11.37
C THR A 877 28.40 -20.68 -11.99
N GLY A 878 29.19 -19.73 -11.48
CA GLY A 878 30.61 -19.60 -11.84
C GLY A 878 30.91 -18.60 -12.96
N ASP A 879 31.91 -18.95 -13.78
CA ASP A 879 32.60 -18.01 -14.69
C ASP A 879 31.83 -17.73 -15.98
N ILE A 880 30.84 -18.55 -16.34
CA ILE A 880 30.09 -18.39 -17.60
C ILE A 880 29.16 -17.17 -17.57
N PRO A 881 28.32 -16.95 -16.54
CA PRO A 881 27.61 -15.68 -16.36
C PRO A 881 28.54 -14.45 -16.38
N LEU A 882 29.73 -14.57 -15.76
CA LEU A 882 30.71 -13.49 -15.73
C LEU A 882 31.29 -13.18 -17.11
N ALA A 883 31.62 -14.22 -17.89
CA ALA A 883 32.07 -14.09 -19.26
C ALA A 883 30.95 -13.55 -20.17
N ALA A 884 29.70 -13.99 -19.99
CA ALA A 884 28.55 -13.46 -20.71
C ALA A 884 28.34 -11.97 -20.42
N TRP A 885 28.50 -11.53 -19.16
CA TRP A 885 28.49 -10.11 -18.81
C TRP A 885 29.58 -9.31 -19.53
N LYS A 886 30.81 -9.85 -19.59
CA LYS A 886 31.92 -9.21 -20.33
C LYS A 886 31.60 -9.06 -21.82
N ILE A 887 30.94 -10.05 -22.43
CA ILE A 887 30.49 -9.99 -23.83
C ILE A 887 29.42 -8.90 -24.01
N LEU A 888 28.40 -8.88 -23.15
CA LEU A 888 27.31 -7.90 -23.18
C LEU A 888 27.75 -6.46 -22.95
N ARG A 889 28.88 -6.25 -22.25
CA ARG A 889 29.49 -4.95 -22.02
C ARG A 889 30.61 -4.61 -23.00
N SER A 890 30.85 -5.45 -24.01
CA SER A 890 31.79 -5.11 -25.07
C SER A 890 31.32 -3.85 -25.81
N PRO A 891 32.22 -2.99 -26.30
CA PRO A 891 31.86 -1.73 -26.97
C PRO A 891 30.90 -1.88 -28.15
N ASP A 892 30.88 -3.07 -28.74
CA ASP A 892 30.10 -3.41 -29.92
C ASP A 892 28.66 -3.85 -29.57
N GLU A 893 28.40 -4.25 -28.31
CA GLU A 893 27.07 -4.69 -27.84
C GLU A 893 26.43 -3.62 -26.94
N LYS A 894 25.30 -3.06 -27.37
CA LYS A 894 24.52 -2.07 -26.60
C LYS A 894 23.52 -2.75 -25.66
N TYR A 895 24.02 -3.54 -24.71
CA TYR A 895 23.14 -4.14 -23.71
C TYR A 895 22.73 -3.10 -22.64
N ALA A 896 21.43 -2.78 -22.58
CA ALA A 896 20.85 -1.82 -21.63
C ALA A 896 19.96 -2.49 -20.55
N GLY A 897 19.96 -3.83 -20.46
CA GLY A 897 19.01 -4.56 -19.62
C GLY A 897 19.30 -4.53 -18.12
N HIS A 898 20.58 -4.40 -17.72
CA HIS A 898 21.02 -4.29 -16.33
C HIS A 898 22.17 -3.31 -16.21
N ASP A 899 22.18 -2.49 -15.17
CA ASP A 899 23.20 -1.46 -14.95
C ASP A 899 24.42 -2.02 -14.24
N SER A 900 24.22 -2.96 -13.32
CA SER A 900 25.32 -3.62 -12.60
C SER A 900 25.46 -5.10 -12.95
N ARG A 901 26.68 -5.60 -12.75
CA ARG A 901 27.01 -7.02 -12.91
C ARG A 901 26.21 -7.89 -11.94
N ASP A 902 26.05 -7.44 -10.71
CA ASP A 902 25.44 -8.24 -9.65
C ASP A 902 23.92 -8.36 -9.86
N GLU A 903 23.26 -7.30 -10.37
CA GLU A 903 21.85 -7.35 -10.83
C GLU A 903 21.66 -8.33 -11.99
N PHE A 904 22.56 -8.31 -12.98
CA PHE A 904 22.51 -9.28 -14.09
C PHE A 904 22.67 -10.72 -13.60
N ILE A 905 23.59 -10.98 -12.68
CA ILE A 905 23.77 -12.34 -12.12
C ILE A 905 22.53 -12.74 -11.31
N ALA A 906 21.95 -11.82 -10.53
CA ALA A 906 20.72 -12.09 -9.78
C ALA A 906 19.53 -12.38 -10.71
N SER A 907 19.38 -11.61 -11.81
CA SER A 907 18.32 -11.81 -12.79
C SER A 907 18.48 -13.13 -13.52
N LEU A 908 19.71 -13.53 -13.89
CA LEU A 908 19.99 -14.82 -14.50
C LEU A 908 19.50 -15.98 -13.63
N ARG A 909 19.73 -15.94 -12.31
CA ARG A 909 19.26 -17.02 -11.41
C ARG A 909 17.75 -17.18 -11.41
N GLN A 910 17.01 -16.10 -11.57
CA GLN A 910 15.54 -16.11 -11.55
C GLN A 910 14.94 -16.41 -12.92
N GLN A 911 15.58 -15.95 -13.99
CA GLN A 911 14.97 -15.87 -15.32
C GLN A 911 15.58 -16.84 -16.36
N LEU A 912 16.69 -17.51 -16.02
CA LEU A 912 17.36 -18.46 -16.88
C LEU A 912 16.83 -19.89 -16.68
N ALA A 913 16.14 -20.41 -17.70
CA ALA A 913 15.80 -21.81 -17.81
C ALA A 913 16.82 -22.52 -18.74
N VAL A 914 17.46 -23.57 -18.22
CA VAL A 914 18.40 -24.39 -18.99
C VAL A 914 17.76 -25.76 -19.15
N GLN A 915 17.55 -26.19 -20.38
CA GLN A 915 17.00 -27.51 -20.69
C GLN A 915 18.05 -28.31 -21.45
N VAL A 916 18.44 -29.45 -20.89
CA VAL A 916 19.38 -30.37 -21.52
C VAL A 916 18.60 -31.51 -22.15
N ASP A 917 18.75 -31.71 -23.45
CA ASP A 917 18.20 -32.87 -24.15
C ASP A 917 19.32 -33.89 -24.38
N ALA A 918 19.28 -34.97 -23.61
CA ALA A 918 20.26 -36.06 -23.71
C ALA A 918 20.20 -36.80 -25.06
N GLY A 919 19.02 -36.83 -25.71
CA GLY A 919 18.82 -37.53 -26.98
C GLY A 919 19.49 -36.81 -28.14
N SER A 920 19.31 -35.49 -28.24
CA SER A 920 19.95 -34.66 -29.27
C SER A 920 21.34 -34.14 -28.87
N LYS A 921 21.75 -34.35 -27.61
CA LYS A 921 22.96 -33.77 -27.02
C LYS A 921 22.97 -32.25 -27.18
N THR A 922 21.82 -31.62 -26.97
CA THR A 922 21.68 -30.17 -27.06
C THR A 922 21.37 -29.55 -25.71
N LEU A 923 21.80 -28.31 -25.56
CA LEU A 923 21.60 -27.46 -24.40
C LEU A 923 20.82 -26.23 -24.85
N ALA A 924 19.55 -26.16 -24.49
CA ALA A 924 18.71 -25.00 -24.73
C ALA A 924 18.86 -24.02 -23.56
N VAL A 925 19.38 -22.84 -23.86
CA VAL A 925 19.53 -21.71 -22.95
C VAL A 925 18.38 -20.74 -23.21
N ARG A 926 17.43 -20.68 -22.28
CA ARG A 926 16.25 -19.83 -22.36
C ARG A 926 16.31 -18.76 -21.31
N TYR A 927 16.20 -17.50 -21.72
CA TYR A 927 16.13 -16.37 -20.81
C TYR A 927 14.79 -15.66 -20.99
N THR A 928 14.25 -15.12 -19.91
CA THR A 928 12.99 -14.36 -19.89
C THR A 928 13.24 -12.97 -19.33
N GLY A 929 12.66 -11.94 -19.94
CA GLY A 929 12.88 -10.57 -19.48
C GLY A 929 12.02 -9.55 -20.20
N ASN A 930 12.03 -8.32 -19.71
CA ASN A 930 11.10 -7.27 -20.14
C ASN A 930 11.56 -6.52 -21.41
N TYR A 931 12.72 -6.87 -21.97
CA TYR A 931 13.31 -6.20 -23.13
C TYR A 931 13.64 -7.22 -24.22
N ALA A 932 12.87 -7.21 -25.31
CA ALA A 932 12.95 -8.22 -26.37
C ALA A 932 14.36 -8.44 -26.92
N GLU A 933 15.05 -7.35 -27.24
CA GLU A 933 16.40 -7.39 -27.81
C GLU A 933 17.44 -7.85 -26.77
N GLY A 934 17.31 -7.37 -25.53
CA GLY A 934 18.19 -7.78 -24.44
C GLY A 934 18.07 -9.26 -24.11
N VAL A 935 16.88 -9.84 -24.20
CA VAL A 935 16.69 -11.28 -23.92
C VAL A 935 17.43 -12.15 -24.94
N ALA A 936 17.39 -11.78 -26.22
CA ALA A 936 18.15 -12.48 -27.27
C ALA A 936 19.67 -12.27 -27.12
N GLN A 937 20.11 -11.05 -26.79
CA GLN A 937 21.52 -10.73 -26.52
C GLN A 937 22.06 -11.57 -25.35
N VAL A 938 21.31 -11.68 -24.25
CA VAL A 938 21.71 -12.49 -23.08
C VAL A 938 21.84 -13.97 -23.44
N CYS A 939 20.86 -14.55 -24.14
CA CYS A 939 20.95 -15.95 -24.58
C CYS A 939 22.16 -16.20 -25.48
N ASN A 940 22.43 -15.30 -26.42
CA ASN A 940 23.57 -15.40 -27.34
C ASN A 940 24.91 -15.21 -26.61
N ALA A 941 25.00 -14.28 -25.67
CA ALA A 941 26.20 -14.05 -24.87
C ALA A 941 26.50 -15.25 -23.96
N LEU A 942 25.47 -15.85 -23.34
CA LEU A 942 25.62 -17.08 -22.56
C LEU A 942 26.06 -18.26 -23.43
N ALA A 943 25.45 -18.46 -24.59
CA ALA A 943 25.83 -19.51 -25.53
C ALA A 943 27.29 -19.33 -26.01
N THR A 944 27.68 -18.09 -26.32
CA THR A 944 29.04 -17.75 -26.76
C THR A 944 30.05 -17.98 -25.64
N ALA A 945 29.79 -17.45 -24.44
CA ALA A 945 30.60 -17.67 -23.25
C ALA A 945 30.73 -19.15 -22.91
N TYR A 946 29.68 -19.94 -23.15
CA TYR A 946 29.69 -21.40 -22.96
C TYR A 946 30.54 -22.13 -24.03
N THR A 947 30.62 -21.63 -25.26
CA THR A 947 31.44 -22.26 -26.32
C THR A 947 32.87 -21.73 -26.44
N SER A 948 33.23 -20.67 -25.71
CA SER A 948 34.54 -20.00 -25.81
C SER A 948 35.35 -20.13 -24.51
N PRO A 949 36.20 -21.16 -24.38
CA PRO A 949 37.00 -21.40 -23.16
C PRO A 949 37.95 -20.25 -22.80
N GLY A 950 38.43 -19.49 -23.80
CA GLY A 950 39.40 -18.39 -23.61
C GLY A 950 38.85 -17.15 -22.91
N LEU A 951 37.52 -17.05 -22.71
CA LEU A 951 36.88 -15.93 -22.03
C LEU A 951 36.68 -16.17 -20.52
N ARG A 952 37.05 -17.36 -20.02
CA ARG A 952 36.87 -17.76 -18.62
C ARG A 952 38.19 -17.71 -17.86
N ASP A 953 38.09 -17.41 -16.57
CA ASP A 953 39.25 -17.48 -15.67
C ASP A 953 39.63 -18.96 -15.46
N ALA A 954 40.91 -19.23 -15.17
CA ALA A 954 41.60 -20.49 -15.50
C ALA A 954 41.11 -21.80 -14.81
N GLY A 955 40.02 -21.77 -14.04
CA GLY A 955 39.56 -22.85 -13.18
C GLY A 955 38.98 -24.09 -13.88
N ASP A 956 38.32 -23.96 -15.04
CA ASP A 956 37.59 -25.08 -15.66
C ASP A 956 37.62 -25.06 -17.20
N LYS A 957 38.79 -25.36 -17.77
CA LYS A 957 39.01 -25.39 -19.24
C LYS A 957 38.23 -26.49 -19.98
N ASN A 958 37.65 -27.45 -19.25
CA ASN A 958 36.97 -28.61 -19.82
C ASN A 958 35.46 -28.39 -20.04
N ILE A 959 34.87 -27.34 -19.48
CA ILE A 959 33.45 -27.04 -19.64
C ILE A 959 33.21 -26.42 -21.02
N GLY A 960 32.28 -26.96 -21.81
CA GLY A 960 31.97 -26.46 -23.16
C GLY A 960 33.07 -26.67 -24.22
N ALA A 961 34.14 -27.40 -23.91
CA ALA A 961 35.17 -27.74 -24.90
C ALA A 961 34.56 -28.64 -26.01
N GLY A 962 34.65 -28.18 -27.26
CA GLY A 962 34.05 -28.86 -28.41
C GLY A 962 32.55 -28.61 -28.61
N ALA A 963 31.90 -27.81 -27.74
CA ALA A 963 30.53 -27.38 -27.94
C ALA A 963 30.44 -26.31 -29.03
N ALA A 964 29.35 -26.30 -29.80
CA ALA A 964 29.11 -25.34 -30.87
C ALA A 964 27.69 -24.76 -30.77
N VAL A 965 27.52 -23.47 -31.03
CA VAL A 965 26.19 -22.84 -31.07
C VAL A 965 25.48 -23.32 -32.34
N LEU A 966 24.39 -24.08 -32.19
CA LEU A 966 23.58 -24.59 -33.31
C LEU A 966 22.60 -23.54 -33.81
N ALA A 967 21.97 -22.82 -32.89
CA ALA A 967 21.00 -21.79 -33.19
C ALA A 967 21.22 -20.59 -32.27
N LYS A 968 21.46 -19.42 -32.86
CA LYS A 968 21.45 -18.15 -32.14
C LYS A 968 20.02 -17.77 -31.79
N ALA A 969 19.85 -17.20 -30.61
CA ALA A 969 18.60 -16.63 -30.15
C ALA A 969 18.20 -15.46 -31.07
N VAL A 970 16.99 -15.51 -31.60
CA VAL A 970 16.40 -14.44 -32.42
C VAL A 970 15.59 -13.53 -31.51
N THR A 971 15.58 -12.23 -31.79
CA THR A 971 14.73 -11.26 -31.10
C THR A 971 13.26 -11.70 -31.23
N PRO A 972 12.57 -12.01 -30.13
CA PRO A 972 11.18 -12.45 -30.19
C PRO A 972 10.32 -11.31 -30.74
N MET A 973 9.56 -11.58 -31.82
CA MET A 973 8.69 -10.58 -32.45
C MET A 973 7.39 -10.32 -31.67
N SER A 974 7.04 -11.21 -30.74
CA SER A 974 5.89 -11.08 -29.85
C SER A 974 6.28 -11.41 -28.41
N PRO A 975 5.68 -10.76 -27.40
CA PRO A 975 5.79 -11.21 -26.01
C PRO A 975 5.30 -12.64 -25.90
N ALA A 976 5.88 -13.41 -24.97
CA ALA A 976 5.39 -14.75 -24.69
C ALA A 976 3.92 -14.65 -24.26
N GLU A 977 3.05 -15.56 -24.73
CA GLU A 977 1.64 -15.58 -24.33
C GLU A 977 1.54 -15.66 -22.80
N ASP A 978 1.30 -14.51 -22.18
CA ASP A 978 1.19 -14.40 -20.74
C ASP A 978 -0.31 -14.38 -20.37
N ASN A 979 -0.77 -15.50 -19.81
CA ASN A 979 -2.15 -15.63 -19.30
C ASN A 979 -2.48 -14.55 -18.26
N ARG A 980 -1.48 -13.88 -17.66
CA ARG A 980 -1.68 -12.74 -16.76
C ARG A 980 -2.37 -11.56 -17.43
N LEU A 981 -2.16 -11.35 -18.74
CA LEU A 981 -2.86 -10.30 -19.49
C LEU A 981 -4.37 -10.57 -19.51
N MET A 982 -4.76 -11.81 -19.86
CA MET A 982 -6.16 -12.24 -19.87
C MET A 982 -6.80 -12.13 -18.48
N ILE A 983 -6.09 -12.56 -17.44
CA ILE A 983 -6.56 -12.46 -16.05
C ILE A 983 -6.73 -10.99 -15.64
N SER A 984 -5.76 -10.12 -15.96
CA SER A 984 -5.85 -8.69 -15.64
C SER A 984 -7.00 -7.99 -16.37
N LEU A 985 -7.24 -8.33 -17.64
CA LEU A 985 -8.37 -7.80 -18.42
C LEU A 985 -9.71 -8.24 -17.81
N SER A 986 -9.78 -9.47 -17.31
CA SER A 986 -10.95 -10.02 -16.61
C SER A 986 -11.23 -9.25 -15.31
N VAL A 987 -10.18 -8.96 -14.53
CA VAL A 987 -10.30 -8.20 -13.28
C VAL A 987 -10.78 -6.77 -13.55
N VAL A 988 -10.26 -6.10 -14.59
CA VAL A 988 -10.72 -4.76 -14.99
C VAL A 988 -12.20 -4.79 -15.39
N ALA A 989 -12.62 -5.79 -16.16
CA ALA A 989 -14.03 -5.94 -16.55
C ALA A 989 -14.95 -6.14 -15.34
N ILE A 990 -14.52 -6.93 -14.35
CA ILE A 990 -15.27 -7.15 -13.10
C ILE A 990 -15.37 -5.85 -12.28
N VAL A 991 -14.27 -5.09 -12.13
CA VAL A 991 -14.30 -3.82 -11.37
C VAL A 991 -15.18 -2.79 -12.06
N LEU A 992 -15.14 -2.69 -13.39
CA LEU A 992 -16.04 -1.83 -14.16
C LEU A 992 -17.51 -2.22 -13.95
N PHE A 993 -17.80 -3.52 -13.96
CA PHE A 993 -19.15 -4.02 -13.74
C PHE A 993 -19.66 -3.69 -12.33
N ILE A 994 -18.85 -3.91 -11.29
CA ILE A 994 -19.19 -3.59 -9.90
C ILE A 994 -19.38 -2.08 -9.72
N SER A 995 -18.51 -1.27 -10.31
CA SER A 995 -18.59 0.19 -10.24
C SER A 995 -19.87 0.71 -10.90
N LEU A 996 -20.24 0.16 -12.06
CA LEU A 996 -21.50 0.48 -12.74
C LEU A 996 -22.71 0.12 -11.85
N LEU A 997 -22.67 -1.05 -11.20
CA LEU A 997 -23.75 -1.52 -10.34
C LEU A 997 -23.91 -0.66 -9.08
N LEU A 998 -22.81 -0.19 -8.49
CA LEU A 998 -22.83 0.77 -7.38
C LEU A 998 -23.42 2.12 -7.80
N VAL A 999 -23.10 2.63 -8.99
CA VAL A 999 -23.69 3.87 -9.52
C VAL A 999 -25.21 3.72 -9.73
N ILE A 1000 -25.66 2.57 -10.25
CA ILE A 1000 -27.09 2.27 -10.41
C ILE A 1000 -27.80 2.21 -9.05
N LEU A 1001 -27.20 1.54 -8.05
CA LEU A 1001 -27.75 1.47 -6.69
C LEU A 1001 -27.79 2.84 -6.01
N ALA A 1002 -26.73 3.64 -6.11
CA ALA A 1002 -26.69 4.99 -5.56
C ALA A 1002 -27.76 5.89 -6.20
N ARG A 1003 -27.91 5.82 -7.53
CA ARG A 1003 -28.99 6.55 -8.25
C ARG A 1003 -30.36 6.10 -7.77
N HIS A 1004 -30.58 4.80 -7.55
CA HIS A 1004 -31.84 4.28 -7.05
C HIS A 1004 -32.12 4.74 -5.61
N TYR A 1005 -31.10 4.78 -4.76
CA TYR A 1005 -31.19 5.25 -3.38
C TYR A 1005 -31.55 6.74 -3.30
N VAL A 1006 -30.86 7.60 -4.09
CA VAL A 1006 -31.16 9.03 -4.16
C VAL A 1006 -32.57 9.28 -4.70
N ALA A 1007 -32.99 8.55 -5.73
CA ALA A 1007 -34.35 8.64 -6.28
C ALA A 1007 -35.44 8.16 -5.30
N ARG A 1008 -35.08 7.34 -4.31
CA ARG A 1008 -35.99 6.93 -3.24
C ARG A 1008 -36.07 7.99 -2.15
N GLN A 1009 -34.93 8.52 -1.71
CA GLN A 1009 -34.86 9.61 -0.72
C GLN A 1009 -35.60 10.86 -1.17
N LEU A 1010 -35.44 11.28 -2.43
CA LEU A 1010 -36.18 12.43 -2.98
C LEU A 1010 -37.70 12.23 -2.94
N ARG A 1011 -38.18 11.02 -3.25
CA ARG A 1011 -39.62 10.70 -3.18
C ARG A 1011 -40.17 10.70 -1.75
N GLU A 1012 -39.33 10.35 -0.77
CA GLU A 1012 -39.70 10.32 0.64
C GLU A 1012 -39.75 11.74 1.23
N ILE A 1013 -38.85 12.63 0.80
CA ILE A 1013 -38.85 14.05 1.15
C ILE A 1013 -40.04 14.79 0.54
N ASP A 1014 -40.36 14.55 -0.74
CA ASP A 1014 -41.55 15.16 -1.38
C ASP A 1014 -42.83 14.76 -0.65
N ARG A 1015 -42.93 13.49 -0.23
CA ARG A 1015 -44.09 13.01 0.54
C ARG A 1015 -44.23 13.68 1.91
N MET A 1016 -43.12 13.91 2.61
CA MET A 1016 -43.13 14.60 3.91
C MET A 1016 -43.46 16.10 3.76
N ALA A 1017 -43.05 16.73 2.66
CA ALA A 1017 -43.42 18.12 2.38
C ALA A 1017 -44.93 18.27 2.11
N ASP A 1018 -45.51 17.34 1.33
CA ASP A 1018 -46.94 17.32 1.04
C ASP A 1018 -47.79 17.06 2.31
N GLU A 1019 -47.32 16.20 3.22
CA GLU A 1019 -48.00 15.94 4.49
C GLU A 1019 -47.95 17.13 5.46
N ALA A 1020 -46.84 17.86 5.51
CA ALA A 1020 -46.69 19.06 6.36
C ALA A 1020 -47.56 20.24 5.87
N GLU A 1021 -47.65 20.48 4.56
CA GLU A 1021 -48.58 21.49 4.02
C GLU A 1021 -50.05 21.11 4.27
N LEU A 1022 -50.37 19.81 4.30
CA LEU A 1022 -51.72 19.34 4.58
C LEU A 1022 -52.14 19.56 6.04
N GLU A 1023 -51.20 19.49 6.99
CA GLU A 1023 -51.46 19.77 8.42
C GLU A 1023 -51.64 21.27 8.69
N ASP A 1024 -50.80 22.14 8.09
CA ASP A 1024 -50.95 23.59 8.21
C ASP A 1024 -52.31 24.08 7.64
N ILE A 1025 -52.75 23.51 6.51
CA ILE A 1025 -54.08 23.82 5.93
C ILE A 1025 -55.21 23.34 6.86
N LYS A 1026 -54.99 22.26 7.62
CA LYS A 1026 -55.99 21.69 8.55
C LYS A 1026 -56.18 22.54 9.80
N ASP A 1027 -55.13 23.23 10.23
CA ASP A 1027 -55.14 24.12 11.39
C ASP A 1027 -55.60 25.54 11.04
N GLU A 1028 -55.49 25.97 9.78
CA GLU A 1028 -56.07 27.24 9.29
C GLU A 1028 -57.55 27.16 8.90
N MET A 1029 -58.17 25.97 8.88
CA MET A 1029 -59.61 25.88 8.62
C MET A 1029 -60.41 26.48 9.81
N PRO A 1030 -61.31 27.45 9.55
CA PRO A 1030 -62.18 28.00 10.60
C PRO A 1030 -63.03 26.87 11.20
N ALA A 1031 -63.25 26.93 12.52
CA ALA A 1031 -63.86 25.86 13.33
C ALA A 1031 -65.23 25.36 12.80
N ASP A 1032 -65.91 26.14 11.97
CA ASP A 1032 -67.20 25.81 11.37
C ASP A 1032 -67.11 24.92 10.10
N ALA A 1033 -65.90 24.63 9.62
CA ALA A 1033 -65.66 23.83 8.41
C ALA A 1033 -64.98 22.47 8.66
N LYS A 1034 -64.93 21.98 9.90
CA LYS A 1034 -64.48 20.60 10.17
C LYS A 1034 -65.63 19.62 9.90
N PRO A 1035 -65.55 18.73 8.88
CA PRO A 1035 -66.56 17.71 8.69
C PRO A 1035 -66.52 16.75 9.88
N ALA A 1036 -67.67 16.52 10.49
CA ALA A 1036 -67.81 15.58 11.60
C ALA A 1036 -67.53 14.14 11.11
N VAL A 1037 -66.36 13.62 11.48
CA VAL A 1037 -66.05 12.18 11.55
C VAL A 1037 -65.20 11.95 12.78
#